data_AF-A0A512IY99-F1
#
_entry.id   AF-A0A512IY99-F1
#
_cell.length_a   1.000
_cell.length_b   1.000
_cell.length_c   1.000
_cell.angle_alpha   90.00
_cell.angle_beta   90.00
_cell.angle_gamma   90.00
#
_symmetry.space_group_name_H-M   'P 1'
#
loop_
_entity.id
_entity.type
_entity.pdbx_description
1 polymer ?
#
loop_
_entity_poly.entity_id
_entity_poly.type
_entity_poly.pdbx_seq_one_letter_code
_entity_poly.pdbx_strand_id
1 'polypeptide(L)'
;MDSRIKFTTSPTNENISAATNRAMSLATGEIVALLDHDDLLHPAALGEIALCYSNNPNVDIVYSDDDKINLENKRYAPQFKPGWSPILLLSFMYMSHLFTFRRNLFDKVGGFRLGFEGCQDFDLALRMSEIARTVERIPQVLYHWRAAEGSTALSADTKPEAFARGQRAVQEAFDRRGIKAKVAQPSFAKAARLGIFEPIFPDDGPKVTIIIPTRDKVELLRRCVDSIRLTKYKNYDILIVDNESSEPETLTYLANCDAEILRIASPETGFSFSHLINAGVAAAAGEYVLLLNNDTEVISPGWLSQMVGYAQMEQVGAVGARLMYEDSRLQHGGITHGLHEGMAGHSFKLLANYDHGYMSLAKVSRETAGVTAACMLTPRHLFIRMGGLDANNFNVAYNDVDYCYRLVDAGYFCVQCASAELYHYEGKTRGFSDNPLEELAMRKKYSARVDKWYNPNLSLKNEQFEVARHHLHVPSDETPRVLFVSHNLNHEGAPNSLFELSNGLKTIQAVDPVVISPYDGPLKDRYGAAGIPVHITRTPLTDWPAEEAWNAEIKRMAQSFLYAGIQVVVANTADSFWAVEVARVANLPCIWIIRESEPWQTYFSHFPTHISNAAYNAFDYPYKTVFVARSTMDAWRPLDSRHSFSLIRNGLDTEKLVQSFEGLDRNKCREMMGVADDVCVFTCVGTISSRKGQIDLIEAYTALNPELARRAAIFLVGDRPGDYSSQLHNIIRDLPEELSSRIHVIPETPAARSYLVGSDVFVCSSRVESYPRVTLEAMAAGLPLISTGVWGIREQVRKDYNAFLYEPGDTGALATHMKNMINEPEMRTLFASRSKPVFQSLPDFAFMRDSYRVIISEAVGTR
;
A
#
# COMPACT_ATOMS: atom_id res chain seq x y z
N MET A 1 37.36 36.12 -12.32
CA MET A 1 36.74 34.90 -11.78
C MET A 1 36.43 35.14 -10.32
N ASP A 2 35.34 34.58 -9.82
CA ASP A 2 35.06 34.50 -8.38
C ASP A 2 36.26 33.86 -7.66
N SER A 3 36.73 34.46 -6.55
CA SER A 3 37.93 33.99 -5.83
C SER A 3 37.77 32.60 -5.20
N ARG A 4 36.54 32.09 -5.12
CA ARG A 4 36.23 30.72 -4.68
C ARG A 4 36.50 29.69 -5.79
N ILE A 5 36.56 30.11 -7.05
CA ILE A 5 36.84 29.23 -8.19
C ILE A 5 38.35 29.09 -8.35
N LYS A 6 38.86 27.88 -8.14
CA LYS A 6 40.26 27.52 -8.40
C LYS A 6 40.33 26.72 -9.70
N PHE A 7 41.24 27.12 -10.59
CA PHE A 7 41.43 26.49 -11.89
C PHE A 7 42.87 25.99 -12.02
N THR A 8 43.05 24.81 -12.62
CA THR A 8 44.35 24.22 -12.91
C THR A 8 44.29 23.43 -14.20
N THR A 9 45.41 23.31 -14.89
CA THR A 9 45.55 22.58 -16.16
C THR A 9 46.72 21.63 -16.08
N SER A 10 46.61 20.47 -16.73
CA SER A 10 47.74 19.59 -16.97
C SER A 10 48.33 19.85 -18.37
N PRO A 11 49.67 19.78 -18.55
CA PRO A 11 50.29 19.85 -19.88
C PRO A 11 49.96 18.65 -20.77
N THR A 12 49.48 17.54 -20.20
CA THR A 12 49.09 16.32 -20.92
C THR A 12 47.70 15.86 -20.47
N ASN A 13 47.01 15.07 -21.30
CA ASN A 13 45.76 14.44 -20.89
C ASN A 13 46.05 13.31 -19.88
N GLU A 14 45.92 13.63 -18.59
CA GLU A 14 46.19 12.71 -17.48
C GLU A 14 45.01 11.79 -17.14
N ASN A 15 43.91 11.85 -17.90
CA ASN A 15 42.62 11.20 -17.63
C ASN A 15 41.81 11.79 -16.46
N ILE A 16 40.56 11.33 -16.30
CA ILE A 16 39.62 11.89 -15.34
C ILE A 16 40.03 11.64 -13.88
N SER A 17 40.51 10.44 -13.54
CA SER A 17 40.91 10.11 -12.17
C SER A 17 42.08 10.98 -11.69
N ALA A 18 43.11 11.16 -12.51
CA ALA A 18 44.25 12.01 -12.16
C ALA A 18 43.86 13.50 -12.09
N ALA A 19 43.06 13.96 -13.05
CA ALA A 19 42.59 15.35 -13.09
C ALA A 19 41.74 15.68 -11.85
N THR A 20 40.83 14.79 -11.45
CA THR A 20 39.98 15.00 -10.27
C THR A 20 40.78 14.92 -8.96
N ASN A 21 41.76 14.02 -8.84
CA ASN A 21 42.69 14.02 -7.70
C ASN A 21 43.49 15.34 -7.60
N ARG A 22 43.94 15.88 -8.73
CA ARG A 22 44.63 17.19 -8.77
C ARG A 22 43.69 18.31 -8.34
N ALA A 23 42.44 18.33 -8.83
CA ALA A 23 41.43 19.28 -8.39
C ALA A 23 41.17 19.17 -6.87
N MET A 24 41.08 17.95 -6.35
CA MET A 24 40.89 17.70 -4.92
C MET A 24 42.06 18.23 -4.07
N SER A 25 43.30 18.19 -4.57
CA SER A 25 44.45 18.79 -3.85
C SER A 25 44.30 20.31 -3.63
N LEU A 26 43.50 20.99 -4.47
CA LEU A 26 43.24 22.43 -4.38
C LEU A 26 41.99 22.76 -3.56
N ALA A 27 41.06 21.81 -3.41
CA ALA A 27 39.84 22.00 -2.65
C ALA A 27 40.15 22.18 -1.15
N THR A 28 39.32 22.97 -0.45
CA THR A 28 39.50 23.30 0.98
C THR A 28 38.26 23.01 1.82
N GLY A 29 37.16 22.58 1.20
CA GLY A 29 35.93 22.22 1.91
C GLY A 29 36.08 20.94 2.73
N GLU A 30 35.32 20.84 3.82
CA GLU A 30 35.18 19.60 4.60
C GLU A 30 34.32 18.57 3.86
N ILE A 31 33.27 19.05 3.21
CA ILE A 31 32.40 18.25 2.34
C ILE A 31 32.83 18.49 0.90
N VAL A 32 32.98 17.39 0.16
CA VAL A 32 33.32 17.37 -1.26
C VAL A 32 32.09 16.94 -2.03
N ALA A 33 31.77 17.68 -3.09
CA ALA A 33 30.74 17.32 -4.06
C ALA A 33 31.39 17.17 -5.44
N LEU A 34 31.03 16.09 -6.13
CA LEU A 34 31.43 15.87 -7.52
C LEU A 34 30.38 16.50 -8.45
N LEU A 35 30.85 17.15 -9.51
CA LEU A 35 30.02 17.80 -10.52
C LEU A 35 30.78 17.83 -11.84
N ASP A 36 30.24 17.21 -12.88
CA ASP A 36 30.84 17.32 -14.21
C ASP A 36 30.48 18.68 -14.82
N HIS A 37 31.38 19.18 -15.66
CA HIS A 37 31.31 20.51 -16.27
C HIS A 37 30.06 20.76 -17.14
N ASP A 38 29.40 19.71 -17.61
CA ASP A 38 28.20 19.74 -18.45
C ASP A 38 26.90 19.54 -17.67
N ASP A 39 26.96 19.20 -16.38
CA ASP A 39 25.78 18.98 -15.57
C ASP A 39 25.13 20.25 -15.01
N LEU A 40 23.93 20.08 -14.44
CA LEU A 40 23.22 21.15 -13.76
C LEU A 40 22.78 20.72 -12.36
N LEU A 41 23.14 21.51 -11.35
CA LEU A 41 22.58 21.38 -10.01
C LEU A 41 21.22 22.07 -9.91
N HIS A 42 20.30 21.47 -9.16
CA HIS A 42 19.11 22.18 -8.73
C HIS A 42 19.51 23.38 -7.85
N PRO A 43 18.84 24.55 -7.91
CA PRO A 43 19.22 25.72 -7.10
C PRO A 43 19.28 25.47 -5.59
N ALA A 44 18.52 24.50 -5.09
CA ALA A 44 18.52 24.11 -3.67
C ALA A 44 19.61 23.09 -3.30
N ALA A 45 20.30 22.46 -4.26
CA ALA A 45 21.11 21.27 -4.04
C ALA A 45 22.15 21.41 -2.93
N LEU A 46 22.99 22.45 -2.99
CA LEU A 46 24.05 22.65 -2.00
C LEU A 46 23.49 23.01 -0.61
N GLY A 47 22.33 23.67 -0.56
CA GLY A 47 21.65 24.01 0.70
C GLY A 47 21.10 22.76 1.39
N GLU A 48 20.38 21.92 0.65
CA GLU A 48 19.83 20.65 1.14
C GLU A 48 20.94 19.69 1.61
N ILE A 49 22.03 19.59 0.85
CA ILE A 49 23.20 18.77 1.23
C ILE A 49 23.84 19.31 2.52
N ALA A 50 24.03 20.63 2.63
CA ALA A 50 24.59 21.23 3.83
C ALA A 50 23.68 21.03 5.06
N LEU A 51 22.37 21.17 4.89
CA LEU A 51 21.38 20.89 5.93
C LEU A 51 21.42 19.42 6.37
N CYS A 52 21.55 18.48 5.43
CA CYS A 52 21.67 17.06 5.73
C CYS A 52 22.88 16.75 6.63
N TYR A 53 24.08 17.25 6.26
CA TYR A 53 25.29 17.08 7.08
C TYR A 53 25.23 17.82 8.43
N SER A 54 24.61 19.01 8.46
CA SER A 54 24.46 19.80 9.68
C SER A 54 23.52 19.13 10.68
N ASN A 55 22.40 18.61 10.20
CA ASN A 55 21.41 17.92 11.02
C ASN A 55 21.89 16.52 11.44
N ASN A 56 22.83 15.93 10.70
CA ASN A 56 23.34 14.58 10.95
C ASN A 56 24.88 14.52 10.94
N PRO A 57 25.57 14.92 12.04
CA PRO A 57 27.04 15.00 12.08
C PRO A 57 27.78 13.66 11.87
N ASN A 58 27.10 12.53 12.05
CA ASN A 58 27.67 11.19 11.83
C ASN A 58 27.62 10.72 10.38
N VAL A 59 26.92 11.46 9.50
CA VAL A 59 26.86 11.13 8.07
C VAL A 59 28.20 11.44 7.43
N ASP A 60 28.68 10.48 6.64
CA ASP A 60 29.92 10.59 5.89
C ASP A 60 29.69 10.72 4.39
N ILE A 61 28.62 10.13 3.85
CA ILE A 61 28.26 10.18 2.43
C ILE A 61 26.78 10.59 2.30
N VAL A 62 26.48 11.51 1.39
CA VAL A 62 25.12 11.92 1.04
C VAL A 62 24.93 11.85 -0.48
N TYR A 63 23.84 11.23 -0.93
CA TYR A 63 23.43 11.23 -2.34
C TYR A 63 21.98 11.70 -2.48
N SER A 64 21.61 12.19 -3.67
CA SER A 64 20.25 12.63 -3.99
C SER A 64 19.61 11.76 -5.07
N ASP A 65 18.32 11.94 -5.32
CA ASP A 65 17.70 11.50 -6.57
C ASP A 65 18.19 12.40 -7.73
N ASP A 66 18.04 11.93 -8.96
CA ASP A 66 18.42 12.68 -10.17
C ASP A 66 17.47 12.47 -11.34
N ASP A 67 17.61 13.29 -12.37
CA ASP A 67 16.95 13.09 -13.67
C ASP A 67 17.92 13.43 -14.81
N LYS A 68 17.44 13.31 -16.05
CA LYS A 68 18.17 13.74 -17.24
C LYS A 68 17.61 15.06 -17.76
N ILE A 69 18.48 15.91 -18.28
CA ILE A 69 18.11 17.17 -18.94
C ILE A 69 18.65 17.21 -20.37
N ASN A 70 17.78 17.53 -21.33
CA ASN A 70 18.17 17.65 -22.73
C ASN A 70 18.71 19.08 -23.05
N LEU A 71 19.13 19.30 -24.30
CA LEU A 71 19.68 20.58 -24.74
C LEU A 71 18.66 21.74 -24.71
N GLU A 72 17.37 21.43 -24.75
CA GLU A 72 16.26 22.40 -24.61
C GLU A 72 15.85 22.67 -23.15
N ASN A 73 16.64 22.21 -22.17
CA ASN A 73 16.37 22.29 -20.73
C ASN A 73 15.09 21.56 -20.28
N LYS A 74 14.63 20.58 -21.04
CA LYS A 74 13.52 19.70 -20.65
C LYS A 74 14.06 18.52 -19.86
N ARG A 75 13.54 18.37 -18.63
CA ARG A 75 13.84 17.26 -17.73
C ARG A 75 13.04 16.00 -18.10
N TYR A 76 13.64 14.82 -17.95
CA TYR A 76 13.03 13.52 -18.24
C TYR A 76 13.76 12.36 -17.52
N ALA A 77 13.15 11.17 -17.51
CA ALA A 77 13.71 9.95 -16.92
C ALA A 77 14.22 10.10 -15.46
N PRO A 78 13.36 10.52 -14.51
CA PRO A 78 13.75 10.64 -13.11
C PRO A 78 14.12 9.28 -12.49
N GLN A 79 15.16 9.29 -11.68
CA GLN A 79 15.71 8.16 -10.93
C GLN A 79 15.54 8.40 -9.44
N PHE A 80 14.49 7.78 -8.90
CA PHE A 80 14.11 7.76 -7.51
C PHE A 80 14.73 6.56 -6.81
N LYS A 81 15.85 6.81 -6.14
CA LYS A 81 16.72 5.77 -5.58
C LYS A 81 16.20 5.27 -4.23
N PRO A 82 16.48 4.01 -3.85
CA PRO A 82 16.19 3.53 -2.50
C PRO A 82 17.08 4.25 -1.49
N GLY A 83 16.75 4.17 -0.19
CA GLY A 83 17.72 4.48 0.87
C GLY A 83 18.97 3.58 0.80
N TRP A 84 19.94 3.82 1.70
CA TRP A 84 21.23 3.13 1.66
C TRP A 84 21.10 1.61 1.54
N SER A 85 21.70 1.08 0.47
CA SER A 85 21.52 -0.28 -0.05
C SER A 85 22.90 -0.80 -0.53
N PRO A 86 23.78 -1.27 0.39
CA PRO A 86 25.09 -1.80 0.03
C PRO A 86 25.04 -3.02 -0.91
N ILE A 87 24.02 -3.88 -0.82
CA ILE A 87 23.86 -5.02 -1.74
C ILE A 87 23.56 -4.52 -3.15
N LEU A 88 22.64 -3.56 -3.32
CA LEU A 88 22.37 -2.97 -4.63
C LEU A 88 23.60 -2.26 -5.21
N LEU A 89 24.42 -1.63 -4.35
CA LEU A 89 25.67 -1.01 -4.79
C LEU A 89 26.60 -2.04 -5.44
N LEU A 90 26.60 -3.31 -5.01
CA LEU A 90 27.41 -4.34 -5.66
C LEU A 90 26.93 -4.70 -7.06
N SER A 91 25.70 -4.34 -7.42
CA SER A 91 25.19 -4.51 -8.79
C SER A 91 25.54 -3.34 -9.69
N PHE A 92 25.36 -2.10 -9.26
CA PHE A 92 25.73 -0.90 -10.02
C PHE A 92 25.78 0.35 -9.14
N MET A 93 26.40 1.43 -9.65
CA MET A 93 26.53 2.71 -8.97
C MET A 93 25.23 3.52 -8.97
N TYR A 94 24.21 3.05 -8.24
CA TYR A 94 22.89 3.70 -8.19
C TYR A 94 22.90 5.09 -7.53
N MET A 95 23.95 5.44 -6.77
CA MET A 95 24.07 6.78 -6.17
C MET A 95 24.31 7.88 -7.22
N SER A 96 24.70 7.53 -8.45
CA SER A 96 24.96 8.47 -9.55
C SER A 96 26.08 9.48 -9.24
N HIS A 97 26.25 10.51 -10.07
CA HIS A 97 27.40 11.43 -10.04
C HIS A 97 27.36 12.43 -8.87
N LEU A 98 26.19 13.00 -8.54
CA LEU A 98 26.06 13.84 -7.34
C LEU A 98 25.95 12.98 -6.07
N PHE A 99 27.07 12.37 -5.69
CA PHE A 99 27.29 11.90 -4.33
C PHE A 99 28.38 12.76 -3.68
N THR A 100 28.11 13.14 -2.44
CA THR A 100 28.97 14.02 -1.64
C THR A 100 29.51 13.24 -0.47
N PHE A 101 30.69 13.66 0.01
CA PHE A 101 31.38 12.92 1.05
C PHE A 101 32.27 13.82 1.89
N ARG A 102 32.57 13.39 3.12
CA ARG A 102 33.61 14.03 3.93
C ARG A 102 34.97 13.81 3.29
N ARG A 103 35.76 14.88 3.21
CA ARG A 103 37.13 14.86 2.67
C ARG A 103 38.01 13.82 3.37
N ASN A 104 37.90 13.71 4.70
CA ASN A 104 38.69 12.74 5.46
C ASN A 104 38.47 11.28 5.01
N LEU A 105 37.28 10.96 4.49
CA LEU A 105 36.93 9.64 3.99
C LEU A 105 37.64 9.39 2.65
N PHE A 106 37.65 10.40 1.77
CA PHE A 106 38.38 10.37 0.50
C PHE A 106 39.89 10.17 0.72
N ASP A 107 40.46 10.90 1.68
CA ASP A 107 41.88 10.80 2.03
C ASP A 107 42.22 9.40 2.58
N LYS A 108 41.37 8.82 3.44
CA LYS A 108 41.55 7.48 4.00
C LYS A 108 41.57 6.37 2.94
N VAL A 109 40.74 6.49 1.90
CA VAL A 109 40.69 5.48 0.83
C VAL A 109 41.72 5.73 -0.28
N GLY A 110 42.51 6.81 -0.20
CA GLY A 110 43.55 7.14 -1.18
C GLY A 110 43.04 7.78 -2.47
N GLY A 111 41.86 8.39 -2.45
CA GLY A 111 41.26 9.10 -3.59
C GLY A 111 40.87 8.22 -4.78
N PHE A 112 40.84 8.81 -5.98
CA PHE A 112 40.52 8.08 -7.22
C PHE A 112 41.72 7.25 -7.69
N ARG A 113 41.46 6.01 -8.11
CA ARG A 113 42.51 5.11 -8.63
C ARG A 113 42.62 5.21 -10.15
N LEU A 114 43.86 5.21 -10.64
CA LEU A 114 44.14 5.09 -12.07
C LEU A 114 43.78 3.68 -12.56
N GLY A 115 43.31 3.59 -13.81
CA GLY A 115 42.85 2.36 -14.43
C GLY A 115 41.37 2.05 -14.23
N PHE A 116 40.63 2.88 -13.49
CA PHE A 116 39.17 2.80 -13.29
C PHE A 116 38.40 3.87 -14.06
N GLU A 117 39.02 4.52 -15.04
CA GLU A 117 38.39 5.59 -15.80
C GLU A 117 37.12 5.09 -16.52
N GLY A 118 36.03 5.83 -16.39
CA GLY A 118 34.69 5.45 -16.84
C GLY A 118 33.83 4.75 -15.77
N CYS A 119 34.43 4.29 -14.67
CA CYS A 119 33.72 3.79 -13.49
C CYS A 119 34.36 4.26 -12.17
N GLN A 120 35.15 5.34 -12.22
CA GLN A 120 35.96 5.80 -11.09
C GLN A 120 35.12 6.18 -9.88
N ASP A 121 33.90 6.70 -10.11
CA ASP A 121 32.93 7.03 -9.07
C ASP A 121 32.43 5.76 -8.37
N PHE A 122 32.22 4.68 -9.14
CA PHE A 122 31.77 3.40 -8.61
C PHE A 122 32.85 2.74 -7.74
N ASP A 123 34.10 2.72 -8.21
CA ASP A 123 35.24 2.25 -7.43
C ASP A 123 35.39 3.02 -6.11
N LEU A 124 35.31 4.35 -6.18
CA LEU A 124 35.43 5.21 -5.03
C LEU A 124 34.29 4.96 -4.02
N ALA A 125 33.04 4.91 -4.49
CA ALA A 125 31.87 4.66 -3.66
C ALA A 125 31.93 3.31 -2.95
N LEU A 126 32.32 2.24 -3.63
CA LEU A 126 32.50 0.92 -3.02
C LEU A 126 33.49 0.98 -1.85
N ARG A 127 34.69 1.53 -2.08
CA ARG A 127 35.73 1.64 -1.04
C ARG A 127 35.34 2.56 0.11
N MET A 128 34.71 3.70 -0.18
CA MET A 128 34.31 4.66 0.85
C MET A 128 33.17 4.11 1.72
N SER A 129 32.19 3.44 1.11
CA SER A 129 31.06 2.87 1.84
C SER A 129 31.47 1.77 2.84
N GLU A 130 32.56 1.05 2.57
CA GLU A 130 33.09 0.00 3.45
C GLU A 130 33.63 0.55 4.79
N ILE A 131 33.97 1.84 4.86
CA ILE A 131 34.50 2.48 6.08
C ILE A 131 33.72 3.72 6.52
N ALA A 132 32.61 4.03 5.85
CA ALA A 132 31.71 5.12 6.20
C ALA A 132 30.89 4.76 7.45
N ARG A 133 30.67 5.72 8.34
CA ARG A 133 29.81 5.54 9.52
C ARG A 133 28.34 5.47 9.12
N THR A 134 27.92 6.37 8.24
CA THR A 134 26.54 6.44 7.77
C THR A 134 26.50 7.03 6.36
N VAL A 135 25.64 6.45 5.52
CA VAL A 135 25.30 6.94 4.18
C VAL A 135 23.83 7.33 4.18
N GLU A 136 23.53 8.55 3.75
CA GLU A 136 22.17 9.09 3.73
C GLU A 136 21.72 9.49 2.33
N ARG A 137 20.41 9.40 2.11
CA ARG A 137 19.78 9.85 0.88
C ARG A 137 18.91 11.08 1.14
N ILE A 138 19.01 12.07 0.26
CA ILE A 138 18.02 13.13 0.15
C ILE A 138 17.03 12.74 -0.96
N PRO A 139 15.74 12.51 -0.66
CA PRO A 139 14.74 12.02 -1.63
C PRO A 139 14.27 13.09 -2.62
N GLN A 140 15.15 13.99 -3.06
CA GLN A 140 14.84 15.09 -3.95
C GLN A 140 15.71 14.99 -5.20
N VAL A 141 15.16 15.39 -6.35
CA VAL A 141 15.93 15.55 -7.59
C VAL A 141 16.78 16.81 -7.47
N LEU A 142 18.05 16.65 -7.08
CA LEU A 142 18.99 17.76 -6.87
C LEU A 142 20.06 17.89 -7.96
N TYR A 143 20.08 16.94 -8.89
CA TYR A 143 21.05 16.85 -9.97
C TYR A 143 20.34 16.50 -11.28
N HIS A 144 20.75 17.18 -12.35
CA HIS A 144 20.23 17.02 -13.69
C HIS A 144 21.37 16.63 -14.62
N TRP A 145 21.41 15.35 -15.01
CA TRP A 145 22.46 14.80 -15.87
C TRP A 145 22.24 15.25 -17.31
N ARG A 146 23.19 16.00 -17.88
CA ARG A 146 23.02 16.52 -19.24
C ARG A 146 23.22 15.43 -20.29
N ALA A 147 22.18 15.20 -21.09
CA ALA A 147 22.21 14.25 -22.19
C ALA A 147 22.61 14.94 -23.51
N ALA A 148 23.91 15.06 -23.76
CA ALA A 148 24.49 15.56 -25.03
C ALA A 148 25.00 14.40 -25.91
N GLU A 149 25.04 14.60 -27.23
CA GLU A 149 25.53 13.63 -28.22
C GLU A 149 26.97 13.19 -27.87
N GLY A 150 27.20 11.88 -27.67
CA GLY A 150 28.48 11.31 -27.22
C GLY A 150 28.66 11.17 -25.70
N SER A 151 27.70 11.62 -24.89
CA SER A 151 27.68 11.40 -23.44
C SER A 151 27.28 9.96 -23.07
N THR A 152 27.85 9.42 -21.99
CA THR A 152 27.39 8.17 -21.34
C THR A 152 25.93 8.25 -20.89
N ALA A 153 25.37 9.46 -20.75
CA ALA A 153 23.95 9.71 -20.50
C ALA A 153 23.03 9.19 -21.61
N LEU A 154 23.50 9.18 -22.87
CA LEU A 154 22.76 8.70 -24.03
C LEU A 154 23.03 7.22 -24.32
N SER A 155 24.23 6.71 -24.05
CA SER A 155 24.54 5.29 -24.24
C SER A 155 25.75 4.83 -23.40
N ALA A 156 25.54 3.87 -22.50
CA ALA A 156 26.58 3.31 -21.61
C ALA A 156 27.66 2.50 -22.37
N ASP A 157 27.39 2.14 -23.62
CA ASP A 157 28.21 1.35 -24.53
C ASP A 157 29.24 2.15 -25.34
N THR A 158 29.35 3.47 -25.10
CA THR A 158 30.39 4.30 -25.73
C THR A 158 31.82 3.82 -25.42
N LYS A 159 32.06 3.00 -24.38
CA LYS A 159 33.36 2.40 -24.04
C LYS A 159 33.25 1.01 -23.35
N PRO A 160 33.37 -0.13 -24.06
CA PRO A 160 33.32 -1.48 -23.47
C PRO A 160 34.31 -1.73 -22.31
N GLU A 161 35.45 -1.02 -22.32
CA GLU A 161 36.45 -1.08 -21.25
C GLU A 161 35.90 -0.64 -19.89
N ALA A 162 34.91 0.26 -19.86
CA ALA A 162 34.31 0.74 -18.60
C ALA A 162 33.57 -0.40 -17.87
N PHE A 163 32.92 -1.31 -18.58
CA PHE A 163 32.26 -2.48 -17.97
C PHE A 163 33.27 -3.45 -17.37
N ALA A 164 34.39 -3.70 -18.05
CA ALA A 164 35.46 -4.54 -17.52
C ALA A 164 36.08 -3.94 -16.23
N ARG A 165 36.27 -2.62 -16.21
CA ARG A 165 36.75 -1.90 -15.01
C ARG A 165 35.71 -1.92 -13.88
N GLY A 166 34.42 -1.78 -14.20
CA GLY A 166 33.32 -1.91 -13.24
C GLY A 166 33.26 -3.31 -12.61
N GLN A 167 33.34 -4.36 -13.43
CA GLN A 167 33.40 -5.75 -12.95
C GLN A 167 34.61 -5.96 -12.02
N ARG A 168 35.77 -5.39 -12.36
CA ARG A 168 36.96 -5.43 -11.50
C ARG A 168 36.75 -4.69 -10.18
N ALA A 169 36.10 -3.53 -10.20
CA ALA A 169 35.82 -2.75 -8.98
C ALA A 169 34.96 -3.54 -7.98
N VAL A 170 33.90 -4.20 -8.48
CA VAL A 170 33.04 -5.06 -7.66
C VAL A 170 33.80 -6.30 -7.19
N GLN A 171 34.60 -6.94 -8.05
CA GLN A 171 35.42 -8.11 -7.65
C GLN A 171 36.37 -7.73 -6.50
N GLU A 172 37.10 -6.63 -6.63
CA GLU A 172 37.99 -6.16 -5.57
C GLU A 172 37.23 -5.78 -4.29
N ALA A 173 35.95 -5.41 -4.38
CA ALA A 173 35.11 -5.16 -3.21
C ALA A 173 34.70 -6.46 -2.48
N PHE A 174 34.51 -7.57 -3.20
CA PHE A 174 34.38 -8.89 -2.59
C PHE A 174 35.70 -9.34 -1.94
N ASP A 175 36.82 -9.14 -2.64
CA ASP A 175 38.15 -9.52 -2.17
C ASP A 175 38.52 -8.78 -0.86
N ARG A 176 38.26 -7.47 -0.78
CA ARG A 176 38.48 -6.66 0.44
C ARG A 176 37.63 -7.10 1.62
N ARG A 177 36.41 -7.60 1.37
CA ARG A 177 35.50 -8.13 2.40
C ARG A 177 35.82 -9.58 2.78
N GLY A 178 36.78 -10.22 2.12
CA GLY A 178 37.12 -11.62 2.36
C GLY A 178 36.03 -12.61 1.93
N ILE A 179 35.11 -12.19 1.06
CA ILE A 179 33.99 -13.01 0.62
C ILE A 179 34.36 -13.66 -0.72
N LYS A 180 34.37 -14.99 -0.76
CA LYS A 180 34.66 -15.74 -1.98
C LYS A 180 33.49 -15.60 -2.96
N ALA A 181 33.71 -14.85 -4.04
CA ALA A 181 32.77 -14.75 -5.15
C ALA A 181 33.53 -14.48 -6.44
N LYS A 182 32.96 -14.92 -7.57
CA LYS A 182 33.39 -14.49 -8.90
C LYS A 182 32.37 -13.54 -9.49
N VAL A 183 32.76 -12.30 -9.75
CA VAL A 183 31.83 -11.32 -10.33
C VAL A 183 31.70 -11.53 -11.84
N ALA A 184 30.47 -11.46 -12.34
CA ALA A 184 30.14 -11.51 -13.76
C ALA A 184 29.13 -10.42 -14.12
N GLN A 185 29.02 -10.13 -15.42
CA GLN A 185 27.90 -9.37 -15.96
C GLN A 185 26.82 -10.35 -16.43
N PRO A 186 25.58 -10.28 -15.90
CA PRO A 186 24.50 -11.20 -16.25
C PRO A 186 24.10 -11.07 -17.73
N SER A 187 23.48 -12.13 -18.27
CA SER A 187 23.09 -12.19 -19.69
C SER A 187 22.13 -11.08 -20.09
N PHE A 188 21.13 -10.77 -19.26
CA PHE A 188 20.17 -9.68 -19.54
C PHE A 188 20.87 -8.32 -19.58
N ALA A 189 21.83 -8.07 -18.68
CA ALA A 189 22.58 -6.82 -18.64
C ALA A 189 23.50 -6.68 -19.86
N LYS A 190 24.14 -7.77 -20.30
CA LYS A 190 24.91 -7.79 -21.56
C LYS A 190 24.02 -7.46 -22.75
N ALA A 191 22.86 -8.10 -22.86
CA ALA A 191 21.91 -7.88 -23.95
C ALA A 191 21.40 -6.43 -23.97
N ALA A 192 21.13 -5.85 -22.80
CA ALA A 192 20.68 -4.47 -22.65
C ALA A 192 21.82 -3.43 -22.63
N ARG A 193 23.09 -3.87 -22.73
CA ARG A 193 24.30 -3.03 -22.64
C ARG A 193 24.36 -2.19 -21.36
N LEU A 194 24.03 -2.81 -20.24
CA LEU A 194 24.00 -2.18 -18.91
C LEU A 194 25.23 -2.58 -18.08
N GLY A 195 25.83 -1.63 -17.38
CA GLY A 195 26.91 -1.84 -16.41
C GLY A 195 26.42 -2.43 -15.08
N ILE A 196 25.63 -3.50 -15.15
CA ILE A 196 25.10 -4.24 -13.99
C ILE A 196 25.94 -5.50 -13.79
N PHE A 197 26.28 -5.82 -12.55
CA PHE A 197 27.09 -6.97 -12.18
C PHE A 197 26.38 -7.84 -11.13
N GLU A 198 26.80 -9.10 -11.07
CA GLU A 198 26.35 -10.06 -10.06
C GLU A 198 27.52 -10.91 -9.56
N PRO A 199 27.55 -11.28 -8.27
CA PRO A 199 28.45 -12.32 -7.78
C PRO A 199 27.97 -13.70 -8.18
N ILE A 200 28.92 -14.62 -8.37
CA ILE A 200 28.70 -16.06 -8.45
C ILE A 200 29.43 -16.67 -7.25
N PHE A 201 28.66 -17.16 -6.28
CA PHE A 201 29.19 -17.77 -5.06
C PHE A 201 29.55 -19.26 -5.22
N PRO A 202 30.47 -19.80 -4.41
CA PRO A 202 30.83 -21.22 -4.39
C PRO A 202 29.66 -22.15 -4.03
N ASP A 203 29.77 -23.41 -4.48
CA ASP A 203 28.82 -24.48 -4.16
C ASP A 203 29.12 -25.19 -2.82
N ASP A 204 30.10 -24.71 -2.06
CA ASP A 204 30.44 -25.19 -0.72
C ASP A 204 30.29 -24.08 0.32
N GLY A 205 30.17 -24.47 1.60
CA GLY A 205 29.94 -23.52 2.68
C GLY A 205 29.31 -24.13 3.93
N PRO A 206 28.73 -23.29 4.80
CA PRO A 206 28.10 -23.70 6.06
C PRO A 206 26.87 -24.61 5.83
N LYS A 207 26.56 -25.45 6.81
CA LYS A 207 25.46 -26.41 6.67
C LYS A 207 24.10 -25.70 6.63
N VAL A 208 23.25 -26.06 5.68
CA VAL A 208 21.86 -25.58 5.56
C VAL A 208 20.88 -26.73 5.85
N THR A 209 19.89 -26.50 6.72
CA THR A 209 18.74 -27.40 6.82
C THR A 209 17.55 -26.78 6.09
N ILE A 210 17.05 -27.47 5.06
CA ILE A 210 15.86 -27.08 4.30
C ILE A 210 14.63 -27.64 5.01
N ILE A 211 13.77 -26.76 5.50
CA ILE A 211 12.58 -27.10 6.30
C ILE A 211 11.34 -26.96 5.42
N ILE A 212 10.61 -28.05 5.23
CA ILE A 212 9.43 -28.12 4.36
C ILE A 212 8.21 -28.56 5.17
N PRO A 213 7.31 -27.65 5.57
CA PRO A 213 6.06 -28.03 6.19
C PRO A 213 5.09 -28.61 5.15
N THR A 214 4.38 -29.67 5.50
CA THR A 214 3.43 -30.33 4.59
C THR A 214 2.24 -30.94 5.33
N ARG A 215 1.12 -31.08 4.61
CA ARG A 215 -0.02 -31.91 5.01
C ARG A 215 -0.70 -32.41 3.74
N ASP A 216 -0.65 -33.72 3.53
CA ASP A 216 -1.26 -34.39 2.37
C ASP A 216 -0.76 -33.83 1.01
N LYS A 217 -1.42 -34.15 -0.12
CA LYS A 217 -1.07 -33.65 -1.46
C LYS A 217 0.36 -34.00 -1.89
N VAL A 218 0.64 -35.30 -1.88
CA VAL A 218 1.96 -35.88 -2.17
C VAL A 218 2.57 -35.39 -3.49
N GLU A 219 1.76 -35.05 -4.49
CA GLU A 219 2.21 -34.55 -5.80
C GLU A 219 2.94 -33.21 -5.71
N LEU A 220 2.52 -32.31 -4.81
CA LEU A 220 3.20 -31.03 -4.58
C LEU A 220 4.52 -31.27 -3.85
N LEU A 221 4.46 -31.98 -2.73
CA LEU A 221 5.65 -32.29 -1.92
C LEU A 221 6.72 -33.03 -2.74
N ARG A 222 6.31 -34.04 -3.51
CA ARG A 222 7.23 -34.80 -4.36
C ARG A 222 7.92 -33.91 -5.38
N ARG A 223 7.18 -33.04 -6.06
CA ARG A 223 7.73 -32.09 -7.02
C ARG A 223 8.76 -31.17 -6.37
N CYS A 224 8.43 -30.62 -5.20
CA CYS A 224 9.35 -29.79 -4.42
C CYS A 224 10.65 -30.55 -4.09
N VAL A 225 10.55 -31.71 -3.44
CA VAL A 225 11.71 -32.51 -3.02
C VAL A 225 12.54 -33.00 -4.22
N ASP A 226 11.90 -33.46 -5.29
CA ASP A 226 12.61 -33.91 -6.50
C ASP A 226 13.35 -32.73 -7.17
N SER A 227 12.76 -31.54 -7.20
CA SER A 227 13.41 -30.35 -7.76
C SER A 227 14.63 -29.89 -6.97
N ILE A 228 14.65 -30.09 -5.64
CA ILE A 228 15.81 -29.78 -4.78
C ILE A 228 17.05 -30.58 -5.22
N ARG A 229 16.89 -31.74 -5.87
CA ARG A 229 18.02 -32.53 -6.40
C ARG A 229 18.80 -31.83 -7.52
N LEU A 230 18.25 -30.75 -8.11
CA LEU A 230 18.98 -29.89 -9.05
C LEU A 230 20.02 -29.00 -8.36
N THR A 231 19.97 -28.87 -7.03
CA THR A 231 20.81 -27.97 -6.24
C THR A 231 22.28 -28.36 -6.33
N LYS A 232 23.14 -27.40 -6.68
CA LYS A 232 24.59 -27.58 -6.72
C LYS A 232 25.27 -27.46 -5.37
N TYR A 233 24.68 -26.67 -4.47
CA TYR A 233 25.20 -26.49 -3.12
C TYR A 233 25.33 -27.83 -2.39
N LYS A 234 26.49 -28.09 -1.78
CA LYS A 234 26.84 -29.44 -1.32
C LYS A 234 26.42 -29.78 0.10
N ASN A 235 26.33 -28.78 0.98
CA ASN A 235 26.23 -29.00 2.42
C ASN A 235 24.81 -28.69 2.93
N TYR A 236 23.83 -29.48 2.51
CA TYR A 236 22.46 -29.35 2.98
C TYR A 236 21.82 -30.68 3.38
N ASP A 237 20.82 -30.62 4.24
CA ASP A 237 19.86 -31.69 4.49
C ASP A 237 18.42 -31.19 4.36
N ILE A 238 17.46 -32.12 4.26
CA ILE A 238 16.03 -31.83 4.14
C ILE A 238 15.33 -32.37 5.38
N LEU A 239 14.56 -31.50 6.04
CA LEU A 239 13.67 -31.79 7.15
C LEU A 239 12.22 -31.49 6.73
N ILE A 240 11.43 -32.54 6.57
CA ILE A 240 10.00 -32.41 6.27
C ILE A 240 9.23 -32.37 7.60
N VAL A 241 8.47 -31.30 7.81
CA VAL A 241 7.59 -31.15 8.97
C VAL A 241 6.18 -31.58 8.60
N ASP A 242 5.83 -32.81 8.95
CA ASP A 242 4.53 -33.40 8.64
C ASP A 242 3.47 -32.96 9.67
N ASN A 243 2.49 -32.17 9.23
CA ASN A 243 1.35 -31.73 10.03
C ASN A 243 0.20 -32.73 9.95
N GLU A 244 0.46 -33.93 10.46
CA GLU A 244 -0.51 -35.00 10.58
C GLU A 244 -1.17 -35.40 9.24
N SER A 245 -0.36 -35.61 8.20
CA SER A 245 -0.86 -36.18 6.94
C SER A 245 -1.63 -37.48 7.21
N SER A 246 -2.67 -37.68 6.41
CA SER A 246 -3.68 -38.74 6.56
C SER A 246 -3.91 -39.53 5.27
N GLU A 247 -3.56 -38.98 4.11
CA GLU A 247 -3.67 -39.65 2.83
C GLU A 247 -2.65 -40.83 2.74
N PRO A 248 -3.10 -42.04 2.39
CA PRO A 248 -2.22 -43.21 2.31
C PRO A 248 -1.01 -43.02 1.38
N GLU A 249 -1.20 -42.31 0.28
CA GLU A 249 -0.13 -42.02 -0.69
C GLU A 249 0.94 -41.09 -0.10
N THR A 250 0.53 -40.08 0.66
CA THR A 250 1.44 -39.16 1.35
C THR A 250 2.22 -39.89 2.45
N LEU A 251 1.55 -40.70 3.28
CA LEU A 251 2.22 -41.50 4.31
C LEU A 251 3.23 -42.49 3.72
N THR A 252 2.87 -43.15 2.61
CA THR A 252 3.77 -44.05 1.88
C THR A 252 4.98 -43.31 1.33
N TYR A 253 4.79 -42.11 0.79
CA TYR A 253 5.89 -41.30 0.29
C TYR A 253 6.82 -40.86 1.42
N LEU A 254 6.29 -40.32 2.53
CA LEU A 254 7.10 -39.87 3.68
C LEU A 254 7.94 -41.02 4.26
N ALA A 255 7.40 -42.24 4.35
CA ALA A 255 8.12 -43.40 4.86
C ALA A 255 9.30 -43.85 3.97
N ASN A 256 9.30 -43.48 2.69
CA ASN A 256 10.33 -43.86 1.71
C ASN A 256 11.13 -42.66 1.19
N CYS A 257 10.89 -41.46 1.72
CA CYS A 257 11.56 -40.25 1.29
C CYS A 257 12.99 -40.20 1.85
N ASP A 258 13.95 -39.74 1.04
CA ASP A 258 15.33 -39.49 1.48
C ASP A 258 15.43 -38.12 2.17
N ALA A 259 14.69 -37.97 3.27
CA ALA A 259 14.61 -36.77 4.08
C ALA A 259 14.29 -37.14 5.55
N GLU A 260 14.70 -36.29 6.49
CA GLU A 260 14.29 -36.44 7.88
C GLU A 260 12.82 -36.01 8.03
N ILE A 261 12.02 -36.77 8.77
CA ILE A 261 10.59 -36.49 8.96
C ILE A 261 10.33 -36.14 10.43
N LEU A 262 9.82 -34.94 10.67
CA LEU A 262 9.35 -34.48 11.97
C LEU A 262 7.83 -34.34 11.94
N ARG A 263 7.12 -35.25 12.61
CA ARG A 263 5.65 -35.19 12.70
C ARG A 263 5.22 -34.31 13.88
N ILE A 264 4.44 -33.27 13.61
CA ILE A 264 3.96 -32.28 14.59
C ILE A 264 2.46 -32.10 14.43
N ALA A 265 1.72 -32.12 15.53
CA ALA A 265 0.30 -31.82 15.52
C ALA A 265 0.04 -30.31 15.46
N SER A 266 -1.07 -29.91 14.85
CA SER A 266 -1.52 -28.53 14.93
C SER A 266 -1.91 -28.18 16.38
N PRO A 267 -1.71 -26.91 16.83
CA PRO A 267 -2.26 -26.44 18.09
C PRO A 267 -3.78 -26.63 18.18
N GLU A 268 -4.33 -26.65 19.40
CA GLU A 268 -5.79 -26.73 19.63
C GLU A 268 -6.56 -25.57 18.97
N THR A 269 -5.89 -24.43 18.75
CA THR A 269 -6.43 -23.25 18.06
C THR A 269 -6.53 -23.41 16.54
N GLY A 270 -6.08 -24.55 15.99
CA GLY A 270 -6.11 -24.87 14.58
C GLY A 270 -4.74 -24.78 13.90
N PHE A 271 -4.76 -24.82 12.57
CA PHE A 271 -3.55 -24.81 11.74
C PHE A 271 -2.68 -23.56 11.98
N SER A 272 -1.38 -23.76 12.20
CA SER A 272 -0.39 -22.68 12.34
C SER A 272 0.89 -23.03 11.58
N PHE A 273 1.15 -22.30 10.49
CA PHE A 273 2.41 -22.42 9.74
C PHE A 273 3.59 -22.02 10.60
N SER A 274 3.45 -20.92 11.36
CA SER A 274 4.48 -20.43 12.28
C SER A 274 4.88 -21.48 13.32
N HIS A 275 3.92 -22.22 13.87
CA HIS A 275 4.19 -23.30 14.81
C HIS A 275 5.05 -24.41 14.19
N LEU A 276 4.68 -24.88 13.00
CA LEU A 276 5.40 -25.95 12.29
C LEU A 276 6.84 -25.55 11.96
N ILE A 277 7.02 -24.33 11.43
CA ILE A 277 8.35 -23.79 11.13
C ILE A 277 9.19 -23.67 12.39
N ASN A 278 8.65 -23.11 13.47
CA ASN A 278 9.40 -22.96 14.73
C ASN A 278 9.86 -24.32 15.28
N ALA A 279 9.01 -25.35 15.22
CA ALA A 279 9.37 -26.71 15.60
C ALA A 279 10.47 -27.28 14.68
N GLY A 280 10.34 -27.09 13.36
CA GLY A 280 11.36 -27.51 12.39
C GLY A 280 12.71 -26.84 12.63
N VAL A 281 12.74 -25.53 12.89
CA VAL A 281 13.99 -24.79 13.15
C VAL A 281 14.65 -25.24 14.46
N ALA A 282 13.84 -25.57 15.48
CA ALA A 282 14.35 -26.12 16.73
C ALA A 282 15.06 -27.46 16.51
N ALA A 283 14.48 -28.34 15.67
CA ALA A 283 15.05 -29.64 15.32
C ALA A 283 16.23 -29.58 14.32
N ALA A 284 16.30 -28.52 13.52
CA ALA A 284 17.33 -28.36 12.50
C ALA A 284 18.76 -28.31 13.07
N ALA A 285 19.71 -28.91 12.34
CA ALA A 285 21.13 -28.96 12.70
C ALA A 285 22.00 -27.98 11.90
N GLY A 286 21.47 -27.37 10.83
CA GLY A 286 22.18 -26.40 10.01
C GLY A 286 22.56 -25.11 10.76
N GLU A 287 23.68 -24.51 10.35
CA GLU A 287 24.05 -23.15 10.79
C GLU A 287 23.06 -22.12 10.21
N TYR A 288 22.58 -22.40 9.00
CA TYR A 288 21.47 -21.72 8.36
C TYR A 288 20.27 -22.65 8.26
N VAL A 289 19.08 -22.07 8.32
CA VAL A 289 17.83 -22.74 8.03
C VAL A 289 17.17 -22.06 6.83
N LEU A 290 16.67 -22.87 5.92
CA LEU A 290 15.89 -22.42 4.78
C LEU A 290 14.43 -22.84 5.00
N LEU A 291 13.53 -21.88 5.10
CA LEU A 291 12.09 -22.13 5.07
C LEU A 291 11.67 -22.27 3.61
N LEU A 292 10.98 -23.37 3.28
CA LEU A 292 10.55 -23.65 1.91
C LEU A 292 9.14 -24.24 1.89
N ASN A 293 8.22 -23.62 1.16
CA ASN A 293 6.88 -24.18 0.99
C ASN A 293 6.90 -25.45 0.12
N ASN A 294 6.02 -26.40 0.41
CA ASN A 294 5.94 -27.67 -0.30
C ASN A 294 5.39 -27.58 -1.74
N ASP A 295 4.86 -26.43 -2.15
CA ASP A 295 4.34 -26.13 -3.49
C ASP A 295 5.30 -25.24 -4.31
N THR A 296 6.60 -25.36 -4.03
CA THR A 296 7.68 -24.72 -4.78
C THR A 296 8.39 -25.70 -5.72
N GLU A 297 9.03 -25.17 -6.76
CA GLU A 297 9.88 -25.94 -7.67
C GLU A 297 11.15 -25.16 -7.99
N VAL A 298 12.32 -25.77 -7.72
CA VAL A 298 13.63 -25.21 -8.04
C VAL A 298 13.87 -25.21 -9.54
N ILE A 299 14.18 -24.04 -10.11
CA ILE A 299 14.48 -23.91 -11.55
C ILE A 299 15.90 -23.41 -11.85
N SER A 300 16.61 -22.88 -10.85
CA SER A 300 18.01 -22.46 -10.96
C SER A 300 18.91 -23.36 -10.10
N PRO A 301 19.81 -24.18 -10.68
CA PRO A 301 20.68 -25.09 -9.91
C PRO A 301 21.58 -24.41 -8.87
N GLY A 302 21.94 -23.15 -9.10
CA GLY A 302 22.82 -22.37 -8.21
C GLY A 302 22.10 -21.61 -7.10
N TRP A 303 20.76 -21.70 -7.00
CA TRP A 303 19.93 -20.88 -6.12
C TRP A 303 20.43 -20.83 -4.67
N LEU A 304 20.66 -22.00 -4.05
CA LEU A 304 21.07 -22.08 -2.66
C LEU A 304 22.49 -21.54 -2.45
N SER A 305 23.42 -21.80 -3.38
CA SER A 305 24.76 -21.23 -3.36
C SER A 305 24.71 -19.71 -3.35
N GLN A 306 23.82 -19.10 -4.17
CA GLN A 306 23.66 -17.65 -4.21
C GLN A 306 23.09 -17.10 -2.91
N MET A 307 22.05 -17.73 -2.35
CA MET A 307 21.45 -17.30 -1.10
C MET A 307 22.43 -17.38 0.08
N VAL A 308 23.18 -18.48 0.19
CA VAL A 308 24.22 -18.66 1.23
C VAL A 308 25.34 -17.63 1.08
N GLY A 309 25.72 -17.29 -0.16
CA GLY A 309 26.71 -16.25 -0.42
C GLY A 309 26.34 -14.89 0.14
N TYR A 310 25.11 -14.44 -0.09
CA TYR A 310 24.60 -13.20 0.51
C TYR A 310 24.40 -13.30 2.02
N ALA A 311 23.94 -14.45 2.52
CA ALA A 311 23.70 -14.64 3.96
C ALA A 311 24.97 -14.58 4.81
N GLN A 312 26.14 -14.79 4.21
CA GLN A 312 27.45 -14.64 4.86
C GLN A 312 27.95 -13.18 4.91
N MET A 313 27.28 -12.24 4.23
CA MET A 313 27.63 -10.83 4.32
C MET A 313 27.29 -10.26 5.69
N GLU A 314 28.08 -9.29 6.13
CA GLU A 314 27.84 -8.59 7.39
C GLU A 314 26.42 -8.00 7.41
N GLN A 315 25.76 -8.09 8.56
CA GLN A 315 24.42 -7.56 8.81
C GLN A 315 23.29 -8.20 7.97
N VAL A 316 23.53 -9.22 7.14
CA VAL A 316 22.41 -9.92 6.45
C VAL A 316 21.73 -10.89 7.41
N GLY A 317 20.45 -10.64 7.70
CA GLY A 317 19.62 -11.46 8.60
C GLY A 317 18.71 -12.45 7.88
N ALA A 318 18.28 -12.13 6.65
CA ALA A 318 17.47 -13.03 5.84
C ALA A 318 17.75 -12.83 4.34
N VAL A 319 17.66 -13.90 3.57
CA VAL A 319 17.78 -13.88 2.10
C VAL A 319 16.58 -14.59 1.49
N GLY A 320 15.86 -13.91 0.60
CA GLY A 320 14.69 -14.45 -0.11
C GLY A 320 15.01 -14.79 -1.56
N ALA A 321 14.42 -15.87 -2.06
CA ALA A 321 14.50 -16.20 -3.48
C ALA A 321 13.53 -15.35 -4.30
N ARG A 322 13.78 -15.23 -5.59
CA ARG A 322 12.84 -14.66 -6.56
C ARG A 322 11.84 -15.73 -6.97
N LEU A 323 10.55 -15.49 -6.72
CA LEU A 323 9.50 -16.47 -6.98
C LEU A 323 8.69 -16.07 -8.22
N MET A 324 8.44 -17.05 -9.07
CA MET A 324 7.70 -16.91 -10.32
C MET A 324 6.38 -17.69 -10.25
N TYR A 325 5.34 -17.14 -10.88
CA TYR A 325 4.13 -17.88 -11.20
C TYR A 325 4.39 -18.91 -12.30
N GLU A 326 3.48 -19.89 -12.44
CA GLU A 326 3.54 -20.93 -13.47
C GLU A 326 3.58 -20.37 -14.91
N ASP A 327 3.01 -19.18 -15.13
CA ASP A 327 3.06 -18.45 -16.40
C ASP A 327 4.33 -17.60 -16.59
N SER A 328 5.34 -17.80 -15.74
CA SER A 328 6.61 -17.07 -15.72
C SER A 328 6.48 -15.57 -15.45
N ARG A 329 5.36 -15.06 -14.92
CA ARG A 329 5.32 -13.72 -14.34
C ARG A 329 5.91 -13.72 -12.93
N LEU A 330 6.48 -12.58 -12.53
CA LEU A 330 7.07 -12.42 -11.21
C LEU A 330 5.97 -12.44 -10.13
N GLN A 331 6.13 -13.28 -9.12
CA GLN A 331 5.26 -13.32 -7.94
C GLN A 331 5.89 -12.57 -6.76
N HIS A 332 7.20 -12.71 -6.57
CA HIS A 332 7.92 -12.10 -5.45
C HIS A 332 9.31 -11.58 -5.87
N GLY A 333 9.48 -10.25 -5.82
CA GLY A 333 10.77 -9.55 -5.94
C GLY A 333 11.18 -8.82 -4.66
N GLY A 334 10.82 -9.38 -3.51
CA GLY A 334 10.93 -8.77 -2.18
C GLY A 334 9.60 -8.26 -1.62
N ILE A 335 9.62 -7.76 -0.38
CA ILE A 335 8.47 -7.15 0.29
C ILE A 335 8.66 -5.63 0.40
N THR A 336 7.62 -4.89 0.07
CA THR A 336 7.50 -3.44 0.27
C THR A 336 6.48 -3.16 1.37
N HIS A 337 6.81 -2.29 2.33
CA HIS A 337 5.84 -1.77 3.31
C HIS A 337 5.08 -0.55 2.75
N GLY A 338 3.79 -0.45 3.04
CA GLY A 338 2.93 0.66 2.65
C GLY A 338 1.98 0.37 1.49
N LEU A 339 2.16 -0.77 0.80
CA LEU A 339 1.23 -1.26 -0.22
C LEU A 339 -0.13 -1.61 0.41
N HIS A 340 -1.18 -1.76 -0.41
CA HIS A 340 -2.52 -2.17 0.07
C HIS A 340 -3.03 -1.37 1.29
N GLU A 341 -2.87 -0.03 1.22
CA GLU A 341 -3.32 0.91 2.26
C GLU A 341 -2.55 0.74 3.59
N GLY A 342 -1.21 0.69 3.55
CA GLY A 342 -0.38 0.64 4.77
C GLY A 342 0.06 -0.76 5.22
N MET A 343 -0.12 -1.77 4.37
CA MET A 343 0.25 -3.17 4.62
C MET A 343 1.55 -3.53 3.92
N ALA A 344 1.99 -4.79 4.10
CA ALA A 344 3.06 -5.37 3.31
C ALA A 344 2.52 -5.95 1.99
N GLY A 345 3.29 -5.81 0.91
CA GLY A 345 2.97 -6.42 -0.38
C GLY A 345 4.23 -6.86 -1.14
N HIS A 346 4.05 -7.72 -2.14
CA HIS A 346 5.14 -8.28 -2.93
C HIS A 346 5.57 -7.28 -4.01
N SER A 347 6.84 -6.87 -4.00
CA SER A 347 7.39 -5.98 -5.04
C SER A 347 7.34 -6.64 -6.42
N PHE A 348 6.96 -5.87 -7.44
CA PHE A 348 6.95 -6.26 -8.86
C PHE A 348 6.03 -7.45 -9.20
N LYS A 349 4.98 -7.66 -8.41
CA LYS A 349 3.99 -8.73 -8.66
C LYS A 349 3.36 -8.57 -10.05
N LEU A 350 3.17 -9.69 -10.75
CA LEU A 350 2.66 -9.81 -12.12
C LEU A 350 3.54 -9.22 -13.23
N LEU A 351 4.75 -8.74 -12.91
CA LEU A 351 5.68 -8.24 -13.91
C LEU A 351 6.11 -9.37 -14.86
N ALA A 352 6.11 -9.11 -16.17
CA ALA A 352 6.56 -10.10 -17.15
C ALA A 352 8.06 -10.39 -16.99
N ASN A 353 8.51 -11.63 -17.27
CA ASN A 353 9.90 -12.01 -17.02
C ASN A 353 10.94 -11.19 -17.81
N TYR A 354 10.59 -10.73 -19.01
CA TYR A 354 11.47 -9.91 -19.86
C TYR A 354 11.55 -8.46 -19.39
N ASP A 355 10.63 -8.01 -18.55
CA ASP A 355 10.64 -6.67 -18.00
C ASP A 355 11.58 -6.64 -16.78
N HIS A 356 12.50 -5.69 -16.78
CA HIS A 356 13.49 -5.54 -15.73
C HIS A 356 12.94 -4.75 -14.52
N GLY A 357 11.78 -4.12 -14.67
CA GLY A 357 11.16 -3.26 -13.67
C GLY A 357 11.86 -1.91 -13.52
N TYR A 358 11.33 -1.08 -12.62
CA TYR A 358 11.89 0.23 -12.31
C TYR A 358 13.39 0.13 -11.98
N MET A 359 14.24 0.89 -12.69
CA MET A 359 15.71 0.86 -12.55
C MET A 359 16.35 -0.54 -12.61
N SER A 360 15.72 -1.51 -13.28
CA SER A 360 16.13 -2.93 -13.29
C SER A 360 16.10 -3.63 -11.91
N LEU A 361 15.43 -3.03 -10.92
CA LEU A 361 15.36 -3.53 -9.53
C LEU A 361 14.66 -4.89 -9.41
N ALA A 362 13.89 -5.33 -10.41
CA ALA A 362 13.30 -6.66 -10.42
C ALA A 362 14.29 -7.76 -10.86
N LYS A 363 15.50 -7.40 -11.32
CA LYS A 363 16.52 -8.32 -11.87
C LYS A 363 17.87 -8.26 -11.13
N VAL A 364 17.99 -7.46 -10.07
CA VAL A 364 19.22 -7.32 -9.27
C VAL A 364 18.97 -7.62 -7.81
N SER A 365 20.02 -8.07 -7.11
CA SER A 365 19.89 -8.35 -5.67
C SER A 365 19.94 -7.05 -4.89
N ARG A 366 19.08 -6.90 -3.89
CA ARG A 366 18.93 -5.66 -3.13
C ARG A 366 18.31 -5.90 -1.77
N GLU A 367 18.50 -4.95 -0.88
CA GLU A 367 17.77 -4.86 0.36
C GLU A 367 16.29 -4.52 0.12
N THR A 368 15.44 -5.10 0.96
CA THR A 368 13.99 -4.95 0.94
C THR A 368 13.46 -4.91 2.38
N ALA A 369 12.23 -4.43 2.59
CA ALA A 369 11.64 -4.41 3.92
C ALA A 369 11.46 -5.83 4.50
N GLY A 370 11.36 -6.83 3.63
CA GLY A 370 11.35 -8.24 4.00
C GLY A 370 11.37 -9.15 2.78
N VAL A 371 11.32 -10.45 3.04
CA VAL A 371 11.25 -11.53 2.04
C VAL A 371 10.26 -12.58 2.52
N THR A 372 9.72 -13.39 1.61
CA THR A 372 8.68 -14.37 1.98
C THR A 372 9.25 -15.69 2.49
N ALA A 373 8.58 -16.30 3.49
CA ALA A 373 8.91 -17.64 3.97
C ALA A 373 8.61 -18.77 2.96
N ALA A 374 7.99 -18.47 1.81
CA ALA A 374 7.88 -19.45 0.74
C ALA A 374 9.25 -19.95 0.25
N CYS A 375 10.30 -19.11 0.33
CA CYS A 375 11.70 -19.51 0.21
C CYS A 375 12.61 -18.46 0.87
N MET A 376 12.94 -18.67 2.15
CA MET A 376 13.74 -17.74 2.97
C MET A 376 14.88 -18.46 3.70
N LEU A 377 16.11 -17.99 3.49
CA LEU A 377 17.30 -18.44 4.23
C LEU A 377 17.60 -17.47 5.36
N THR A 378 17.87 -17.98 6.56
CA THR A 378 18.24 -17.16 7.73
C THR A 378 19.24 -17.90 8.61
N PRO A 379 20.17 -17.20 9.29
CA PRO A 379 21.03 -17.84 10.30
C PRO A 379 20.14 -18.44 11.40
N ARG A 380 20.36 -19.72 11.73
CA ARG A 380 19.54 -20.43 12.72
C ARG A 380 19.60 -19.77 14.09
N HIS A 381 20.80 -19.40 14.51
CA HIS A 381 21.03 -18.75 15.80
C HIS A 381 20.29 -17.40 15.90
N LEU A 382 20.19 -16.67 14.78
CA LEU A 382 19.49 -15.39 14.72
C LEU A 382 17.98 -15.60 14.77
N PHE A 383 17.46 -16.57 14.02
CA PHE A 383 16.03 -16.93 14.05
C PHE A 383 15.56 -17.26 15.47
N ILE A 384 16.33 -18.07 16.20
CA ILE A 384 16.05 -18.42 17.60
C ILE A 384 16.14 -17.18 18.50
N ARG A 385 17.19 -16.35 18.34
CA ARG A 385 17.38 -15.12 19.13
C ARG A 385 16.22 -14.14 18.96
N MET A 386 15.67 -14.04 17.74
CA MET A 386 14.52 -13.17 17.46
C MET A 386 13.20 -13.73 17.99
N GLY A 387 13.17 -14.97 18.51
CA GLY A 387 11.96 -15.63 19.01
C GLY A 387 11.18 -16.40 17.94
N GLY A 388 11.78 -16.66 16.78
CA GLY A 388 11.14 -17.34 15.64
C GLY A 388 9.99 -16.55 15.01
N LEU A 389 9.07 -17.26 14.36
CA LEU A 389 7.82 -16.70 13.83
C LEU A 389 6.79 -16.53 14.96
N ASP A 390 6.05 -15.41 14.97
CA ASP A 390 5.04 -15.13 15.99
C ASP A 390 3.75 -15.92 15.73
N ALA A 391 3.66 -17.12 16.29
CA ALA A 391 2.50 -17.98 16.17
C ALA A 391 1.26 -17.49 16.96
N ASN A 392 1.36 -16.44 17.78
CA ASN A 392 0.19 -15.93 18.50
C ASN A 392 -0.60 -14.94 17.64
N ASN A 393 0.10 -14.08 16.90
CA ASN A 393 -0.51 -13.02 16.10
C ASN A 393 -0.51 -13.30 14.60
N PHE A 394 0.42 -14.14 14.11
CA PHE A 394 0.66 -14.40 12.70
C PHE A 394 0.79 -15.90 12.47
N ASN A 395 -0.33 -16.62 12.55
CA ASN A 395 -0.35 -18.07 12.41
C ASN A 395 -0.04 -18.52 10.99
N VAL A 396 -0.47 -17.76 9.99
CA VAL A 396 -0.38 -18.18 8.59
C VAL A 396 0.04 -17.07 7.64
N ALA A 397 -0.48 -15.86 7.80
CA ALA A 397 -0.12 -14.71 6.99
C ALA A 397 0.79 -13.76 7.79
N TYR A 398 1.58 -12.95 7.09
CA TYR A 398 2.48 -11.92 7.66
C TYR A 398 3.54 -12.41 8.67
N ASN A 399 3.68 -13.72 8.91
CA ASN A 399 4.66 -14.25 9.86
C ASN A 399 6.11 -13.96 9.42
N ASP A 400 6.36 -14.07 8.12
CA ASP A 400 7.62 -13.77 7.44
C ASP A 400 7.90 -12.28 7.43
N VAL A 401 6.87 -11.46 7.15
CA VAL A 401 6.93 -10.00 7.21
C VAL A 401 7.32 -9.54 8.62
N ASP A 402 6.61 -10.03 9.65
CA ASP A 402 6.89 -9.69 11.04
C ASP A 402 8.31 -10.06 11.45
N TYR A 403 8.77 -11.25 11.08
CA TYR A 403 10.13 -11.70 11.33
C TYR A 403 11.17 -10.81 10.65
N CYS A 404 10.97 -10.50 9.37
CA CYS A 404 11.85 -9.59 8.63
C CYS A 404 11.87 -8.18 9.24
N TYR A 405 10.72 -7.66 9.68
CA TYR A 405 10.65 -6.34 10.30
C TYR A 405 11.40 -6.29 11.62
N ARG A 406 11.28 -7.34 12.45
CA ARG A 406 12.07 -7.47 13.68
C ARG A 406 13.57 -7.58 13.39
N LEU A 407 13.99 -8.24 12.31
CA LEU A 407 15.39 -8.25 11.88
C LEU A 407 15.87 -6.85 11.51
N VAL A 408 15.09 -6.11 10.72
CA VAL A 408 15.40 -4.74 10.32
C VAL A 408 15.48 -3.80 11.52
N ASP A 409 14.55 -3.91 12.47
CA ASP A 409 14.57 -3.13 13.71
C ASP A 409 15.78 -3.45 14.60
N ALA A 410 16.33 -4.67 14.49
CA ALA A 410 17.56 -5.09 15.15
C ALA A 410 18.85 -4.72 14.37
N GLY A 411 18.73 -4.01 13.24
CA GLY A 411 19.87 -3.54 12.45
C GLY A 411 20.37 -4.53 11.38
N TYR A 412 19.60 -5.58 11.07
CA TYR A 412 19.92 -6.53 10.00
C TYR A 412 19.21 -6.19 8.69
N PHE A 413 19.75 -6.65 7.57
CA PHE A 413 19.16 -6.53 6.24
C PHE A 413 18.41 -7.80 5.84
N CYS A 414 17.28 -7.60 5.16
CA CYS A 414 16.62 -8.63 4.37
C CYS A 414 16.98 -8.41 2.90
N VAL A 415 17.50 -9.44 2.24
CA VAL A 415 18.03 -9.34 0.87
C VAL A 415 17.19 -10.19 -0.08
N GLN A 416 16.64 -9.55 -1.10
CA GLN A 416 16.10 -10.26 -2.25
C GLN A 416 17.26 -10.74 -3.14
N CYS A 417 17.43 -12.05 -3.31
CA CYS A 417 18.44 -12.66 -4.18
C CYS A 417 17.87 -12.87 -5.57
N ALA A 418 18.27 -12.04 -6.54
CA ALA A 418 17.72 -12.06 -7.90
C ALA A 418 18.12 -13.29 -8.73
N SER A 419 19.24 -13.95 -8.38
CA SER A 419 19.79 -15.12 -9.08
C SER A 419 19.32 -16.47 -8.50
N ALA A 420 18.54 -16.45 -7.42
CA ALA A 420 17.88 -17.63 -6.86
C ALA A 420 16.42 -17.64 -7.32
N GLU A 421 16.09 -18.44 -8.34
CA GLU A 421 14.77 -18.47 -8.95
C GLU A 421 14.05 -19.82 -8.72
N LEU A 422 12.78 -19.74 -8.32
CA LEU A 422 11.88 -20.87 -8.11
C LEU A 422 10.49 -20.55 -8.69
N TYR A 423 9.75 -21.57 -9.11
CA TYR A 423 8.30 -21.46 -9.23
C TYR A 423 7.65 -21.65 -7.86
N HIS A 424 6.53 -20.95 -7.63
CA HIS A 424 5.69 -21.18 -6.46
C HIS A 424 4.22 -21.22 -6.92
N TYR A 425 3.59 -22.37 -6.74
CA TYR A 425 2.25 -22.68 -7.28
C TYR A 425 1.10 -22.23 -6.38
N GLU A 426 1.34 -21.17 -5.60
CA GLU A 426 0.46 -20.50 -4.63
C GLU A 426 -1.04 -20.78 -4.81
N GLY A 427 -1.71 -21.16 -3.73
CA GLY A 427 -3.16 -21.30 -3.69
C GLY A 427 -3.72 -22.64 -4.17
N LYS A 428 -2.86 -23.58 -4.62
CA LYS A 428 -3.28 -24.97 -4.92
C LYS A 428 -3.70 -25.75 -3.66
N THR A 429 -3.36 -25.27 -2.47
CA THR A 429 -3.78 -25.86 -1.19
C THR A 429 -4.72 -25.00 -0.35
N ARG A 430 -4.70 -23.67 -0.50
CA ARG A 430 -5.43 -22.73 0.36
C ARG A 430 -6.05 -21.60 -0.47
N GLY A 431 -7.32 -21.27 -0.19
CA GLY A 431 -8.00 -20.14 -0.82
C GLY A 431 -7.33 -18.79 -0.54
N PHE A 432 -7.69 -17.77 -1.32
CA PHE A 432 -7.01 -16.47 -1.44
C PHE A 432 -7.36 -15.41 -0.36
N SER A 433 -7.78 -15.80 0.85
CA SER A 433 -8.17 -14.83 1.88
C SER A 433 -7.36 -14.98 3.17
N ASP A 434 -6.67 -13.92 3.55
CA ASP A 434 -6.00 -13.81 4.84
C ASP A 434 -7.02 -13.75 5.99
N ASN A 435 -6.57 -14.14 7.18
CA ASN A 435 -7.35 -14.03 8.39
C ASN A 435 -7.40 -12.55 8.84
N PRO A 436 -8.59 -11.94 8.98
CA PRO A 436 -8.72 -10.54 9.40
C PRO A 436 -8.05 -10.20 10.74
N LEU A 437 -7.91 -11.17 11.65
CA LEU A 437 -7.18 -10.97 12.90
C LEU A 437 -5.67 -10.75 12.69
N GLU A 438 -5.09 -11.43 11.70
CA GLU A 438 -3.67 -11.28 11.35
C GLU A 438 -3.46 -9.96 10.60
N GLU A 439 -4.39 -9.57 9.71
CA GLU A 439 -4.41 -8.24 9.08
C GLU A 439 -4.47 -7.12 10.14
N LEU A 440 -5.36 -7.25 11.13
CA LEU A 440 -5.49 -6.31 12.25
C LEU A 440 -4.20 -6.23 13.07
N ALA A 441 -3.62 -7.38 13.43
CA ALA A 441 -2.36 -7.42 14.17
C ALA A 441 -1.24 -6.71 13.40
N MET A 442 -1.15 -6.93 12.08
CA MET A 442 -0.18 -6.30 11.20
C MET A 442 -0.35 -4.78 11.17
N ARG A 443 -1.57 -4.29 10.92
CA ARG A 443 -1.88 -2.85 10.91
C ARG A 443 -1.54 -2.20 12.24
N LYS A 444 -1.99 -2.80 13.35
CA LYS A 444 -1.78 -2.23 14.67
C LYS A 444 -0.30 -2.16 15.03
N LYS A 445 0.44 -3.25 14.79
CA LYS A 445 1.86 -3.37 15.17
C LYS A 445 2.77 -2.49 14.33
N TYR A 446 2.47 -2.29 13.04
CA TYR A 446 3.38 -1.65 12.08
C TYR A 446 2.81 -0.41 11.37
N SER A 447 1.71 0.17 11.85
CA SER A 447 1.07 1.37 11.26
C SER A 447 2.01 2.57 11.00
N ALA A 448 3.02 2.77 11.85
CA ALA A 448 3.97 3.88 11.75
C ALA A 448 5.24 3.55 10.94
N ARG A 449 5.33 2.34 10.36
CA ARG A 449 6.53 1.90 9.67
C ARG A 449 6.66 2.61 8.32
N VAL A 450 7.89 2.97 7.98
CA VAL A 450 8.25 3.54 6.68
C VAL A 450 9.31 2.63 6.06
N ASP A 451 9.11 2.27 4.80
CA ASP A 451 10.07 1.43 4.07
C ASP A 451 11.28 2.27 3.66
N LYS A 452 12.45 1.98 4.26
CA LYS A 452 13.71 2.68 3.96
C LYS A 452 14.17 2.48 2.51
N TRP A 453 13.85 1.34 1.90
CA TRP A 453 14.30 0.98 0.55
C TRP A 453 13.25 1.26 -0.52
N TYR A 454 12.11 1.83 -0.15
CA TYR A 454 11.13 2.36 -1.08
C TYR A 454 11.22 3.88 -1.14
N ASN A 455 11.35 4.44 -2.34
CA ASN A 455 11.45 5.90 -2.49
C ASN A 455 10.06 6.55 -2.32
N PRO A 456 9.91 7.61 -1.51
CA PRO A 456 8.61 8.25 -1.28
C PRO A 456 8.02 8.93 -2.53
N ASN A 457 8.81 9.13 -3.59
CA ASN A 457 8.33 9.63 -4.88
C ASN A 457 7.78 8.52 -5.80
N LEU A 458 7.71 7.28 -5.32
CA LEU A 458 7.12 6.14 -6.04
C LEU A 458 5.74 5.77 -5.49
N SER A 459 4.93 5.12 -6.32
CA SER A 459 3.52 4.87 -6.08
C SER A 459 3.29 3.59 -5.29
N LEU A 460 2.83 3.72 -4.05
CA LEU A 460 2.33 2.60 -3.24
C LEU A 460 0.93 2.10 -3.66
N LYS A 461 0.39 2.58 -4.79
CA LYS A 461 -0.95 2.16 -5.28
C LYS A 461 -0.94 0.78 -5.93
N ASN A 462 0.22 0.33 -6.40
CA ASN A 462 0.44 -0.95 -7.05
C ASN A 462 1.90 -1.40 -6.82
N GLU A 463 2.20 -2.61 -7.27
CA GLU A 463 3.47 -3.28 -7.05
C GLU A 463 4.54 -2.92 -8.09
N GLN A 464 4.29 -1.96 -9.00
CA GLN A 464 5.13 -1.72 -10.18
C GLN A 464 6.17 -0.59 -10.02
N PHE A 465 6.20 0.10 -8.87
CA PHE A 465 7.18 1.16 -8.58
C PHE A 465 7.09 2.31 -9.58
N GLU A 466 5.87 2.68 -9.96
CA GLU A 466 5.62 3.82 -10.84
C GLU A 466 5.97 5.14 -10.16
N VAL A 467 6.43 6.12 -10.93
CA VAL A 467 6.62 7.48 -10.43
C VAL A 467 5.28 8.03 -9.96
N ALA A 468 5.22 8.46 -8.71
CA ALA A 468 4.03 9.01 -8.13
C ALA A 468 4.05 10.53 -8.19
N ARG A 469 2.87 11.12 -8.42
CA ARG A 469 2.69 12.57 -8.50
C ARG A 469 2.56 13.13 -7.09
N HIS A 470 3.68 13.28 -6.38
CA HIS A 470 3.74 13.87 -5.04
C HIS A 470 4.63 15.11 -5.04
N HIS A 471 4.31 16.04 -4.15
CA HIS A 471 5.24 17.08 -3.73
C HIS A 471 5.71 16.74 -2.34
N LEU A 472 7.02 16.71 -2.12
CA LEU A 472 7.53 16.53 -0.77
C LEU A 472 7.11 17.71 0.09
N HIS A 473 6.57 17.40 1.26
CA HIS A 473 6.22 18.40 2.24
C HIS A 473 7.46 19.21 2.62
N VAL A 474 7.37 20.53 2.45
CA VAL A 474 8.31 21.48 3.06
C VAL A 474 7.70 21.89 4.40
N PRO A 475 8.35 21.60 5.54
CA PRO A 475 7.88 22.02 6.84
C PRO A 475 7.57 23.53 6.86
N SER A 476 6.36 23.87 7.31
CA SER A 476 5.92 25.24 7.50
C SER A 476 5.36 25.38 8.91
N ASP A 477 5.69 26.48 9.57
CA ASP A 477 5.16 26.82 10.89
C ASP A 477 3.70 27.33 10.83
N GLU A 478 3.17 27.59 9.63
CA GLU A 478 1.81 28.08 9.42
C GLU A 478 0.82 26.95 9.13
N THR A 479 -0.28 26.91 9.91
CA THR A 479 -1.42 26.02 9.65
C THR A 479 -2.19 26.50 8.40
N PRO A 480 -2.33 25.68 7.35
CA PRO A 480 -2.98 26.12 6.12
C PRO A 480 -4.48 26.35 6.28
N ARG A 481 -4.99 27.45 5.72
CA ARG A 481 -6.43 27.74 5.68
C ARG A 481 -7.10 26.99 4.53
N VAL A 482 -8.02 26.08 4.87
CA VAL A 482 -8.61 25.12 3.92
C VAL A 482 -10.11 25.33 3.80
N LEU A 483 -10.59 25.48 2.57
CA LEU A 483 -12.01 25.58 2.26
C LEU A 483 -12.59 24.20 1.94
N PHE A 484 -13.54 23.74 2.74
CA PHE A 484 -14.32 22.53 2.50
C PHE A 484 -15.67 22.87 1.87
N VAL A 485 -16.02 22.22 0.77
CA VAL A 485 -17.27 22.45 0.04
C VAL A 485 -18.19 21.25 0.24
N SER A 486 -19.38 21.47 0.80
CA SER A 486 -20.41 20.43 0.98
C SER A 486 -21.64 20.71 0.13
N HIS A 487 -22.21 19.71 -0.54
CA HIS A 487 -23.44 19.87 -1.34
C HIS A 487 -24.71 20.11 -0.48
N ASN A 488 -24.74 19.68 0.79
CA ASN A 488 -25.77 20.03 1.77
C ASN A 488 -25.22 19.88 3.22
N LEU A 489 -26.03 20.19 4.24
CA LEU A 489 -25.68 20.04 5.67
C LEU A 489 -26.62 19.08 6.42
N ASN A 490 -27.20 18.09 5.73
CA ASN A 490 -28.07 17.06 6.32
C ASN A 490 -27.29 15.90 6.94
N HIS A 491 -27.97 15.06 7.74
CA HIS A 491 -27.39 13.82 8.29
C HIS A 491 -27.29 12.71 7.24
N GLU A 492 -26.37 12.88 6.31
CA GLU A 492 -26.10 11.94 5.22
C GLU A 492 -24.63 11.50 5.25
N GLY A 493 -24.30 10.39 4.57
CA GLY A 493 -22.96 9.81 4.67
C GLY A 493 -21.83 10.75 4.23
N ALA A 494 -22.03 11.45 3.11
CA ALA A 494 -21.04 12.35 2.53
C ALA A 494 -20.83 13.65 3.36
N PRO A 495 -21.88 14.39 3.77
CA PRO A 495 -21.73 15.53 4.67
C PRO A 495 -21.19 15.17 6.07
N ASN A 496 -21.61 14.05 6.66
CA ASN A 496 -21.07 13.60 7.96
C ASN A 496 -19.58 13.27 7.87
N SER A 497 -19.15 12.57 6.81
CA SER A 497 -17.73 12.25 6.60
C SER A 497 -16.88 13.51 6.42
N LEU A 498 -17.39 14.53 5.72
CA LEU A 498 -16.70 15.81 5.56
C LEU A 498 -16.57 16.58 6.88
N PHE A 499 -17.62 16.56 7.72
CA PHE A 499 -17.58 17.13 9.07
C PHE A 499 -16.53 16.45 9.92
N GLU A 500 -16.54 15.12 9.98
CA GLU A 500 -15.58 14.34 10.76
C GLU A 500 -14.15 14.62 10.31
N LEU A 501 -13.91 14.61 8.99
CA LEU A 501 -12.60 14.90 8.43
C LEU A 501 -12.08 16.30 8.80
N SER A 502 -12.86 17.34 8.51
CA SER A 502 -12.46 18.73 8.76
C SER A 502 -12.26 19.00 10.26
N ASN A 503 -13.14 18.47 11.11
CA ASN A 503 -12.99 18.56 12.57
C ASN A 503 -11.76 17.78 13.08
N GLY A 504 -11.51 16.58 12.54
CA GLY A 504 -10.36 15.77 12.90
C GLY A 504 -9.03 16.44 12.55
N LEU A 505 -8.94 17.03 11.35
CA LEU A 505 -7.77 17.80 10.91
C LEU A 505 -7.55 19.06 11.77
N LYS A 506 -8.62 19.78 12.10
CA LYS A 506 -8.55 20.93 13.01
C LYS A 506 -8.04 20.54 14.41
N THR A 507 -8.53 19.42 14.94
CA THR A 507 -8.18 18.95 16.29
C THR A 507 -6.68 18.70 16.44
N ILE A 508 -6.03 18.21 15.37
CA ILE A 508 -4.57 18.01 15.34
C ILE A 508 -3.81 19.22 14.78
N GLN A 509 -4.46 20.38 14.66
CA GLN A 509 -3.90 21.63 14.13
C GLN A 509 -3.29 21.50 12.73
N ALA A 510 -3.78 20.55 11.93
CA ALA A 510 -3.30 20.34 10.56
C ALA A 510 -3.87 21.37 9.57
N VAL A 511 -5.04 21.94 9.86
CA VAL A 511 -5.72 22.93 9.00
C VAL A 511 -6.51 23.95 9.83
N ASP A 512 -6.70 25.15 9.27
CA ASP A 512 -7.71 26.14 9.68
C ASP A 512 -8.92 26.00 8.73
N PRO A 513 -9.97 25.24 9.10
CA PRO A 513 -11.04 24.91 8.18
C PRO A 513 -12.12 26.00 8.10
N VAL A 514 -12.64 26.22 6.90
CA VAL A 514 -13.90 26.94 6.64
C VAL A 514 -14.79 26.11 5.72
N VAL A 515 -16.10 26.15 5.92
CA VAL A 515 -17.05 25.33 5.16
C VAL A 515 -18.02 26.20 4.37
N ILE A 516 -18.30 25.81 3.13
CA ILE A 516 -19.40 26.40 2.33
C ILE A 516 -20.40 25.33 1.90
N SER A 517 -21.68 25.70 1.81
CA SER A 517 -22.74 24.84 1.31
C SER A 517 -23.89 25.62 0.66
N PRO A 518 -24.57 25.10 -0.37
CA PRO A 518 -25.78 25.73 -0.93
C PRO A 518 -27.01 25.65 -0.04
N TYR A 519 -27.09 24.65 0.84
CA TYR A 519 -28.27 24.38 1.64
C TYR A 519 -27.90 24.31 3.13
N ASP A 520 -28.77 24.90 3.96
CA ASP A 520 -28.66 24.79 5.42
C ASP A 520 -29.06 23.36 5.89
N GLY A 521 -28.78 23.03 7.14
CA GLY A 521 -29.10 21.72 7.71
C GLY A 521 -28.50 21.52 9.11
N PRO A 522 -28.89 20.42 9.80
CA PRO A 522 -28.54 20.16 11.21
C PRO A 522 -27.02 20.04 11.47
N LEU A 523 -26.20 19.73 10.46
CA LEU A 523 -24.74 19.68 10.63
C LEU A 523 -24.12 21.06 10.90
N LYS A 524 -24.81 22.16 10.56
CA LYS A 524 -24.32 23.53 10.84
C LYS A 524 -24.05 23.74 12.32
N ASP A 525 -24.91 23.22 13.20
CA ASP A 525 -24.74 23.33 14.65
C ASP A 525 -23.53 22.53 15.14
N ARG A 526 -23.26 21.36 14.53
CA ARG A 526 -22.07 20.55 14.84
C ARG A 526 -20.78 21.26 14.44
N TYR A 527 -20.75 21.89 13.26
CA TYR A 527 -19.62 22.72 12.85
C TYR A 527 -19.43 23.91 13.80
N GLY A 528 -20.52 24.60 14.18
CA GLY A 528 -20.49 25.69 15.16
C GLY A 528 -19.94 25.27 16.51
N ALA A 529 -20.38 24.12 17.05
CA ALA A 529 -19.87 23.54 18.28
C ALA A 529 -18.38 23.15 18.20
N ALA A 530 -17.90 22.75 17.02
CA ALA A 530 -16.49 22.52 16.74
C ALA A 530 -15.69 23.81 16.47
N GLY A 531 -16.35 24.99 16.47
CA GLY A 531 -15.75 26.29 16.14
C GLY A 531 -15.29 26.40 14.68
N ILE A 532 -15.94 25.71 13.75
CA ILE A 532 -15.65 25.74 12.31
C ILE A 532 -16.66 26.68 11.64
N PRO A 533 -16.23 27.77 10.99
CA PRO A 533 -17.14 28.67 10.30
C PRO A 533 -17.84 27.99 9.11
N VAL A 534 -19.15 28.20 9.00
CA VAL A 534 -19.97 27.69 7.89
C VAL A 534 -20.66 28.87 7.20
N HIS A 535 -20.55 28.96 5.88
CA HIS A 535 -21.24 29.96 5.07
C HIS A 535 -22.20 29.28 4.09
N ILE A 536 -23.47 29.70 4.13
CA ILE A 536 -24.45 29.29 3.13
C ILE A 536 -24.31 30.19 1.91
N THR A 537 -23.99 29.62 0.75
CA THR A 537 -23.74 30.37 -0.48
C THR A 537 -24.46 29.73 -1.66
N ARG A 538 -25.08 30.54 -2.52
CA ARG A 538 -25.56 30.03 -3.81
C ARG A 538 -24.41 29.47 -4.63
N THR A 539 -24.67 28.36 -5.33
CA THR A 539 -23.70 27.74 -6.23
C THR A 539 -23.86 28.29 -7.64
N PRO A 540 -22.80 28.24 -8.46
CA PRO A 540 -22.87 28.60 -9.89
C PRO A 540 -23.82 27.70 -10.70
N LEU A 541 -24.28 26.57 -10.14
CA LEU A 541 -25.21 25.64 -10.78
C LEU A 541 -26.68 26.06 -10.68
N THR A 542 -27.00 27.07 -9.86
CA THR A 542 -28.38 27.53 -9.64
C THR A 542 -29.01 28.01 -10.96
N ASP A 543 -30.16 27.45 -11.32
CA ASP A 543 -30.93 27.79 -12.53
C ASP A 543 -30.19 27.56 -13.88
N TRP A 544 -29.11 26.75 -13.87
CA TRP A 544 -28.31 26.40 -15.05
C TRP A 544 -27.99 27.58 -15.97
N PRO A 545 -27.16 28.53 -15.49
CA PRO A 545 -26.96 29.80 -16.16
C PRO A 545 -26.30 29.63 -17.54
N ALA A 546 -26.54 30.62 -18.41
CA ALA A 546 -25.80 30.74 -19.66
C ALA A 546 -24.29 30.82 -19.41
N GLU A 547 -23.50 30.47 -20.42
CA GLU A 547 -22.05 30.33 -20.30
C GLU A 547 -21.35 31.61 -19.81
N GLU A 548 -21.78 32.79 -20.27
CA GLU A 548 -21.20 34.06 -19.81
C GLU A 548 -21.47 34.31 -18.32
N ALA A 549 -22.68 34.01 -17.84
CA ALA A 549 -23.07 34.19 -16.45
C ALA A 549 -22.37 33.16 -15.54
N TRP A 550 -22.25 31.91 -15.99
CA TRP A 550 -21.42 30.89 -15.34
C TRP A 550 -19.98 31.38 -15.15
N ASN A 551 -19.34 31.84 -16.24
CA ASN A 551 -17.95 32.30 -16.22
C ASN A 551 -17.74 33.53 -15.32
N ALA A 552 -18.70 34.46 -15.31
CA ALA A 552 -18.66 35.63 -14.43
C ALA A 552 -18.74 35.22 -12.95
N GLU A 553 -19.63 34.27 -12.61
CA GLU A 553 -19.82 33.80 -11.24
C GLU A 553 -18.59 33.02 -10.73
N ILE A 554 -18.02 32.13 -11.56
CA ILE A 554 -16.77 31.42 -11.22
C ILE A 554 -15.64 32.41 -10.89
N LYS A 555 -15.47 33.48 -11.69
CA LYS A 555 -14.46 34.52 -11.43
C LYS A 555 -14.72 35.29 -10.13
N ARG A 556 -15.98 35.63 -9.85
CA ARG A 556 -16.39 36.32 -8.61
C ARG A 556 -16.09 35.46 -7.37
N MET A 557 -16.39 34.16 -7.44
CA MET A 557 -16.08 33.22 -6.37
C MET A 557 -14.57 33.03 -6.20
N ALA A 558 -13.81 32.97 -7.30
CA ALA A 558 -12.35 32.84 -7.26
C ALA A 558 -11.69 34.01 -6.50
N GLN A 559 -12.14 35.25 -6.77
CA GLN A 559 -11.71 36.41 -6.01
C GLN A 559 -12.09 36.29 -4.53
N SER A 560 -13.30 35.81 -4.23
CA SER A 560 -13.77 35.63 -2.85
C SER A 560 -12.90 34.61 -2.08
N PHE A 561 -12.47 33.52 -2.72
CA PHE A 561 -11.57 32.54 -2.11
C PHE A 561 -10.19 33.15 -1.81
N LEU A 562 -9.64 33.94 -2.74
CA LEU A 562 -8.38 34.65 -2.53
C LEU A 562 -8.47 35.69 -1.40
N TYR A 563 -9.54 36.50 -1.36
CA TYR A 563 -9.77 37.47 -0.28
C TYR A 563 -9.94 36.82 1.09
N ALA A 564 -10.51 35.61 1.14
CA ALA A 564 -10.67 34.84 2.37
C ALA A 564 -9.37 34.13 2.82
N GLY A 565 -8.25 34.30 2.10
CA GLY A 565 -6.96 33.71 2.43
C GLY A 565 -6.91 32.20 2.25
N ILE A 566 -7.78 31.63 1.41
CA ILE A 566 -7.81 30.17 1.18
C ILE A 566 -6.51 29.73 0.50
N GLN A 567 -5.91 28.66 1.02
CA GLN A 567 -4.69 28.06 0.47
C GLN A 567 -4.98 26.74 -0.25
N VAL A 568 -5.99 25.98 0.16
CA VAL A 568 -6.41 24.72 -0.48
C VAL A 568 -7.93 24.63 -0.51
N VAL A 569 -8.49 24.12 -1.60
CA VAL A 569 -9.92 23.80 -1.73
C VAL A 569 -10.11 22.28 -1.64
N VAL A 570 -11.06 21.82 -0.82
CA VAL A 570 -11.50 20.44 -0.73
C VAL A 570 -12.95 20.36 -1.19
N ALA A 571 -13.17 19.93 -2.43
CA ALA A 571 -14.49 19.75 -3.02
C ALA A 571 -15.05 18.37 -2.67
N ASN A 572 -16.26 18.29 -2.12
CA ASN A 572 -16.88 17.02 -1.71
C ASN A 572 -18.07 16.68 -2.63
N THR A 573 -18.04 15.48 -3.23
CA THR A 573 -18.94 14.95 -4.28
C THR A 573 -18.63 15.43 -5.70
N ALA A 574 -19.00 14.62 -6.70
CA ALA A 574 -18.90 14.94 -8.11
C ALA A 574 -19.68 16.23 -8.48
N ASP A 575 -20.80 16.52 -7.80
CA ASP A 575 -21.56 17.76 -7.99
C ASP A 575 -20.80 19.03 -7.58
N SER A 576 -19.71 18.91 -6.81
CA SER A 576 -18.86 20.03 -6.41
C SER A 576 -17.79 20.39 -7.44
N PHE A 577 -17.85 19.88 -8.68
CA PHE A 577 -16.88 20.20 -9.74
C PHE A 577 -16.73 21.72 -10.01
N TRP A 578 -17.79 22.50 -9.78
CA TRP A 578 -17.74 23.96 -9.92
C TRP A 578 -16.71 24.59 -8.97
N ALA A 579 -16.47 24.01 -7.79
CA ALA A 579 -15.46 24.49 -6.85
C ALA A 579 -14.04 24.18 -7.35
N VAL A 580 -13.86 23.10 -8.10
CA VAL A 580 -12.61 22.78 -8.79
C VAL A 580 -12.31 23.83 -9.87
N GLU A 581 -13.33 24.23 -10.65
CA GLU A 581 -13.20 25.32 -11.62
C GLU A 581 -12.88 26.67 -10.97
N VAL A 582 -13.50 26.98 -9.82
CA VAL A 582 -13.16 28.19 -9.04
C VAL A 582 -11.71 28.14 -8.56
N ALA A 583 -11.26 27.01 -8.01
CA ALA A 583 -9.88 26.83 -7.55
C ALA A 583 -8.88 26.99 -8.70
N ARG A 584 -9.18 26.41 -9.86
CA ARG A 584 -8.39 26.58 -11.09
C ARG A 584 -8.25 28.05 -11.49
N VAL A 585 -9.35 28.80 -11.55
CA VAL A 585 -9.34 30.22 -11.89
C VAL A 585 -8.59 31.06 -10.85
N ALA A 586 -8.64 30.66 -9.57
CA ALA A 586 -7.90 31.30 -8.48
C ALA A 586 -6.42 30.89 -8.40
N ASN A 587 -5.96 29.93 -9.22
CA ASN A 587 -4.66 29.27 -9.08
C ASN A 587 -4.43 28.73 -7.66
N LEU A 588 -5.46 28.11 -7.08
CA LEU A 588 -5.41 27.43 -5.80
C LEU A 588 -5.36 25.91 -6.01
N PRO A 589 -4.54 25.17 -5.25
CA PRO A 589 -4.57 23.72 -5.27
C PRO A 589 -5.93 23.19 -4.79
N CYS A 590 -6.39 22.10 -5.41
CA CYS A 590 -7.68 21.49 -5.14
C CYS A 590 -7.55 20.00 -4.90
N ILE A 591 -8.26 19.50 -3.89
CA ILE A 591 -8.52 18.07 -3.65
C ILE A 591 -10.01 17.84 -3.91
N TRP A 592 -10.33 16.86 -4.75
CA TRP A 592 -11.72 16.59 -5.12
C TRP A 592 -12.13 15.18 -4.72
N ILE A 593 -13.10 15.06 -3.82
CA ILE A 593 -13.58 13.79 -3.27
C ILE A 593 -14.80 13.32 -4.06
N ILE A 594 -14.69 12.19 -4.76
CA ILE A 594 -15.77 11.52 -5.48
C ILE A 594 -16.40 10.45 -4.56
N ARG A 595 -17.73 10.51 -4.43
CA ARG A 595 -18.52 9.64 -3.54
C ARG A 595 -19.66 8.93 -4.26
N GLU A 596 -19.60 8.96 -5.59
CA GLU A 596 -20.60 8.47 -6.50
C GLU A 596 -20.13 7.17 -7.15
N SER A 597 -21.05 6.23 -7.33
CA SER A 597 -20.81 4.94 -8.00
C SER A 597 -21.57 4.82 -9.33
N GLU A 598 -22.10 5.92 -9.85
CA GLU A 598 -22.82 5.93 -11.12
C GLU A 598 -21.86 5.92 -12.32
N PRO A 599 -22.32 5.49 -13.51
CA PRO A 599 -21.54 5.54 -14.74
C PRO A 599 -21.11 6.97 -15.06
N TRP A 600 -19.79 7.20 -15.10
CA TRP A 600 -19.23 8.53 -15.33
C TRP A 600 -19.67 9.12 -16.68
N GLN A 601 -19.93 8.30 -17.70
CA GLN A 601 -20.29 8.73 -19.05
C GLN A 601 -21.60 9.53 -19.11
N THR A 602 -22.53 9.22 -18.22
CA THR A 602 -23.87 9.82 -18.19
C THR A 602 -24.10 10.69 -16.97
N TYR A 603 -23.18 10.68 -15.99
CA TYR A 603 -23.39 11.36 -14.70
C TYR A 603 -23.75 12.84 -14.87
N PHE A 604 -22.96 13.57 -15.67
CA PHE A 604 -23.19 15.00 -15.91
C PHE A 604 -24.13 15.30 -17.09
N SER A 605 -24.81 14.30 -17.66
CA SER A 605 -25.64 14.48 -18.88
C SER A 605 -26.93 15.27 -18.65
N HIS A 606 -27.33 15.44 -17.39
CA HIS A 606 -28.50 16.22 -17.00
C HIS A 606 -28.24 17.74 -17.01
N PHE A 607 -26.99 18.18 -17.10
CA PHE A 607 -26.63 19.60 -17.25
C PHE A 607 -26.60 20.05 -18.72
N PRO A 608 -26.74 21.36 -18.99
CA PRO A 608 -26.42 21.91 -20.30
C PRO A 608 -24.99 21.60 -20.74
N THR A 609 -24.76 21.50 -22.06
CA THR A 609 -23.48 21.05 -22.65
C THR A 609 -22.25 21.80 -22.14
N HIS A 610 -22.30 23.13 -21.97
CA HIS A 610 -21.15 23.89 -21.47
C HIS A 610 -20.80 23.55 -20.02
N ILE A 611 -21.80 23.28 -19.18
CA ILE A 611 -21.64 22.88 -17.78
C ILE A 611 -21.14 21.43 -17.70
N SER A 612 -21.72 20.51 -18.48
CA SER A 612 -21.23 19.12 -18.55
C SER A 612 -19.77 19.05 -19.02
N ASN A 613 -19.40 19.84 -20.02
CA ASN A 613 -18.02 19.93 -20.49
C ASN A 613 -17.09 20.46 -19.40
N ALA A 614 -17.51 21.49 -18.66
CA ALA A 614 -16.74 22.00 -17.51
C ALA A 614 -16.56 20.92 -16.43
N ALA A 615 -17.59 20.11 -16.15
CA ALA A 615 -17.50 19.02 -15.18
C ALA A 615 -16.51 17.92 -15.57
N TYR A 616 -16.49 17.50 -16.84
CA TYR A 616 -15.51 16.51 -17.31
C TYR A 616 -14.10 17.08 -17.37
N ASN A 617 -13.94 18.33 -17.83
CA ASN A 617 -12.64 19.00 -17.87
C ASN A 617 -12.08 19.24 -16.45
N ALA A 618 -12.93 19.35 -15.44
CA ALA A 618 -12.51 19.54 -14.06
C ALA A 618 -11.56 18.44 -13.56
N PHE A 619 -11.60 17.22 -14.11
CA PHE A 619 -10.72 16.11 -13.70
C PHE A 619 -9.22 16.35 -13.97
N ASP A 620 -8.86 17.27 -14.86
CA ASP A 620 -7.46 17.56 -15.23
C ASP A 620 -6.71 18.42 -14.20
N TYR A 621 -7.43 19.10 -13.30
CA TYR A 621 -6.88 20.17 -12.45
C TYR A 621 -6.56 19.80 -11.00
N PRO A 622 -7.34 18.94 -10.30
CA PRO A 622 -7.08 18.62 -8.92
C PRO A 622 -5.65 18.11 -8.72
N TYR A 623 -5.05 18.53 -7.61
CA TYR A 623 -3.82 17.91 -7.12
C TYR A 623 -4.05 16.42 -6.89
N LYS A 624 -5.18 16.08 -6.25
CA LYS A 624 -5.69 14.72 -6.11
C LYS A 624 -7.20 14.67 -6.32
N THR A 625 -7.65 13.68 -7.08
CA THR A 625 -9.05 13.24 -7.08
C THR A 625 -9.13 12.00 -6.20
N VAL A 626 -9.87 12.06 -5.10
CA VAL A 626 -9.94 11.02 -4.08
C VAL A 626 -11.24 10.25 -4.22
N PHE A 627 -11.15 8.93 -4.34
CA PHE A 627 -12.26 8.02 -4.32
C PHE A 627 -12.31 7.28 -2.99
N VAL A 628 -13.53 6.94 -2.54
CA VAL A 628 -13.75 6.22 -1.28
C VAL A 628 -13.75 4.69 -1.43
N ALA A 629 -13.78 4.18 -2.67
CA ALA A 629 -13.74 2.77 -3.00
C ALA A 629 -12.96 2.51 -4.30
N ARG A 630 -12.24 1.39 -4.37
CA ARG A 630 -11.43 1.02 -5.53
C ARG A 630 -12.29 0.75 -6.75
N SER A 631 -13.40 0.03 -6.57
CA SER A 631 -14.38 -0.23 -7.62
C SER A 631 -14.90 1.04 -8.30
N THR A 632 -15.15 2.11 -7.53
CA THR A 632 -15.56 3.41 -8.08
C THR A 632 -14.43 4.14 -8.80
N MET A 633 -13.22 4.12 -8.23
CA MET A 633 -12.03 4.70 -8.85
C MET A 633 -11.72 4.03 -10.20
N ASP A 634 -11.79 2.70 -10.25
CA ASP A 634 -11.52 1.92 -11.45
C ASP A 634 -12.57 2.18 -12.55
N ALA A 635 -13.84 2.34 -12.18
CA ALA A 635 -14.89 2.69 -13.13
C ALA A 635 -14.68 4.09 -13.75
N TRP A 636 -14.18 5.05 -12.98
CA TRP A 636 -13.93 6.43 -13.43
C TRP A 636 -12.52 6.63 -13.99
N ARG A 637 -11.64 5.62 -13.92
CA ARG A 637 -10.23 5.65 -14.36
C ARG A 637 -9.99 6.21 -15.77
N PRO A 638 -10.89 6.06 -16.77
CA PRO A 638 -10.71 6.72 -18.06
C PRO A 638 -10.58 8.25 -18.00
N LEU A 639 -11.05 8.89 -16.92
CA LEU A 639 -10.91 10.33 -16.68
C LEU A 639 -9.59 10.71 -15.98
N ASP A 640 -8.75 9.75 -15.58
CA ASP A 640 -7.47 10.00 -14.88
C ASP A 640 -6.32 10.34 -15.85
N SER A 641 -6.52 11.37 -16.68
CA SER A 641 -5.58 11.80 -17.72
C SER A 641 -4.22 12.27 -17.18
N ARG A 642 -4.16 12.62 -15.88
CA ARG A 642 -3.00 13.20 -15.20
C ARG A 642 -2.51 12.40 -13.98
N HIS A 643 -2.95 11.15 -13.83
CA HIS A 643 -2.59 10.26 -12.72
C HIS A 643 -2.82 10.88 -11.32
N SER A 644 -3.89 11.67 -11.18
CA SER A 644 -4.30 12.36 -9.96
C SER A 644 -5.22 11.53 -9.07
N PHE A 645 -5.76 10.41 -9.58
CA PHE A 645 -6.71 9.59 -8.84
C PHE A 645 -6.05 8.91 -7.64
N SER A 646 -6.75 8.85 -6.51
CA SER A 646 -6.24 8.27 -5.26
C SER A 646 -7.39 7.61 -4.49
N LEU A 647 -7.06 6.64 -3.64
CA LEU A 647 -8.02 5.92 -2.83
C LEU A 647 -7.81 6.31 -1.36
N ILE A 648 -8.82 6.91 -0.74
CA ILE A 648 -8.88 7.10 0.72
C ILE A 648 -10.29 6.72 1.16
N ARG A 649 -10.40 5.58 1.83
CA ARG A 649 -11.68 5.03 2.31
C ARG A 649 -12.28 5.90 3.39
N ASN A 650 -13.61 5.83 3.54
CA ASN A 650 -14.24 6.40 4.72
C ASN A 650 -13.85 5.56 5.94
N GLY A 651 -13.09 6.15 6.86
CA GLY A 651 -12.77 5.56 8.15
C GLY A 651 -13.77 6.01 9.22
N LEU A 652 -14.05 5.14 10.19
CA LEU A 652 -14.78 5.47 11.41
C LEU A 652 -13.83 5.42 12.61
N ASP A 653 -14.13 6.21 13.64
CA ASP A 653 -13.39 6.15 14.90
C ASP A 653 -13.79 4.86 15.63
N THR A 654 -12.94 3.84 15.50
CA THR A 654 -13.19 2.48 15.97
C THR A 654 -13.50 2.46 17.47
N GLU A 655 -12.70 3.14 18.29
CA GLU A 655 -12.86 3.14 19.74
C GLU A 655 -14.15 3.85 20.15
N LYS A 656 -14.40 5.07 19.64
CA LYS A 656 -15.63 5.80 19.96
C LYS A 656 -16.87 5.07 19.49
N LEU A 657 -16.81 4.44 18.32
CA LEU A 657 -17.94 3.71 17.77
C LEU A 657 -18.26 2.46 18.60
N VAL A 658 -17.26 1.65 18.95
CA VAL A 658 -17.45 0.47 19.81
C VAL A 658 -17.98 0.88 21.19
N GLN A 659 -17.39 1.89 21.83
CA GLN A 659 -17.85 2.44 23.12
C GLN A 659 -19.29 2.95 23.05
N SER A 660 -19.70 3.53 21.91
CA SER A 660 -21.09 4.02 21.74
C SER A 660 -22.13 2.91 21.76
N PHE A 661 -21.72 1.65 21.53
CA PHE A 661 -22.59 0.49 21.63
C PHE A 661 -22.54 -0.16 23.03
N GLU A 662 -21.42 -0.08 23.76
CA GLU A 662 -21.29 -0.66 25.11
C GLU A 662 -22.26 -0.05 26.13
N GLY A 663 -22.64 1.22 25.93
CA GLY A 663 -23.66 1.90 26.75
C GLY A 663 -25.10 1.46 26.49
N LEU A 664 -25.35 0.59 25.50
CA LEU A 664 -26.68 0.14 25.10
C LEU A 664 -26.90 -1.30 25.55
N ASP A 665 -27.94 -1.51 26.35
CA ASP A 665 -28.38 -2.84 26.77
C ASP A 665 -29.27 -3.47 25.69
N ARG A 666 -28.94 -4.69 25.25
CA ARG A 666 -29.68 -5.39 24.19
C ARG A 666 -31.14 -5.61 24.56
N ASN A 667 -31.43 -6.01 25.80
CA ASN A 667 -32.80 -6.32 26.21
C ASN A 667 -33.67 -5.07 26.20
N LYS A 668 -33.15 -3.94 26.69
CA LYS A 668 -33.83 -2.63 26.58
C LYS A 668 -34.04 -2.19 25.13
N CYS A 669 -33.07 -2.45 24.25
CA CYS A 669 -33.23 -2.14 22.83
C CYS A 669 -34.33 -3.00 22.19
N ARG A 670 -34.42 -4.29 22.53
CA ARG A 670 -35.49 -5.18 22.05
C ARG A 670 -36.86 -4.82 22.62
N GLU A 671 -36.92 -4.39 23.88
CA GLU A 671 -38.14 -3.85 24.50
C GLU A 671 -38.62 -2.59 23.77
N MET A 672 -37.72 -1.65 23.47
CA MET A 672 -38.00 -0.46 22.65
C MET A 672 -38.52 -0.84 21.26
N MET A 673 -38.00 -1.93 20.68
CA MET A 673 -38.42 -2.44 19.38
C MET A 673 -39.73 -3.25 19.42
N GLY A 674 -40.22 -3.62 20.60
CA GLY A 674 -41.45 -4.41 20.76
C GLY A 674 -41.32 -5.86 20.27
N VAL A 675 -40.11 -6.45 20.33
CA VAL A 675 -39.84 -7.81 19.83
C VAL A 675 -39.47 -8.77 20.96
N ALA A 676 -40.00 -10.00 20.89
CA ALA A 676 -39.69 -11.08 21.83
C ALA A 676 -38.29 -11.69 21.56
N ASP A 677 -37.63 -12.25 22.57
CA ASP A 677 -36.24 -12.74 22.48
C ASP A 677 -36.03 -13.89 21.49
N ASP A 678 -37.06 -14.67 21.18
CA ASP A 678 -37.02 -15.80 20.25
C ASP A 678 -37.18 -15.40 18.77
N VAL A 679 -37.49 -14.13 18.49
CA VAL A 679 -37.66 -13.58 17.14
C VAL A 679 -36.31 -13.12 16.58
N CYS A 680 -35.96 -13.60 15.38
CA CYS A 680 -34.78 -13.16 14.64
C CYS A 680 -35.04 -11.81 13.96
N VAL A 681 -34.37 -10.76 14.39
CA VAL A 681 -34.57 -9.39 13.92
C VAL A 681 -33.61 -9.05 12.77
N PHE A 682 -34.15 -8.69 11.62
CA PHE A 682 -33.42 -8.18 10.46
C PHE A 682 -33.60 -6.66 10.35
N THR A 683 -32.50 -5.92 10.34
CA THR A 683 -32.55 -4.45 10.30
C THR A 683 -31.81 -3.89 9.10
N CYS A 684 -32.45 -2.97 8.38
CA CYS A 684 -31.85 -2.15 7.34
C CYS A 684 -31.86 -0.68 7.81
N VAL A 685 -30.68 -0.06 7.87
CA VAL A 685 -30.54 1.34 8.29
C VAL A 685 -30.07 2.20 7.12
N GLY A 686 -30.76 3.30 6.87
CA GLY A 686 -30.43 4.29 5.85
C GLY A 686 -31.67 4.93 5.24
N THR A 687 -31.47 6.04 4.52
CA THR A 687 -32.56 6.78 3.86
C THR A 687 -33.40 5.86 2.96
N ILE A 688 -34.71 5.81 3.18
CA ILE A 688 -35.63 5.03 2.34
C ILE A 688 -35.69 5.64 0.93
N SER A 689 -35.12 4.94 -0.04
CA SER A 689 -34.98 5.42 -1.42
C SER A 689 -34.73 4.27 -2.40
N SER A 690 -35.05 4.48 -3.68
CA SER A 690 -34.90 3.45 -4.72
C SER A 690 -33.48 2.89 -4.84
N ARG A 691 -32.47 3.74 -4.63
CA ARG A 691 -31.05 3.34 -4.63
C ARG A 691 -30.71 2.35 -3.52
N LYS A 692 -31.40 2.41 -2.39
CA LYS A 692 -31.15 1.60 -1.19
C LYS A 692 -31.95 0.28 -1.17
N GLY A 693 -32.92 0.12 -2.07
CA GLY A 693 -33.55 -1.17 -2.36
C GLY A 693 -34.26 -1.82 -1.18
N GLN A 694 -34.85 -1.07 -0.24
CA GLN A 694 -35.51 -1.66 0.94
C GLN A 694 -36.71 -2.55 0.58
N ILE A 695 -37.37 -2.30 -0.55
CA ILE A 695 -38.46 -3.17 -1.05
C ILE A 695 -37.97 -4.60 -1.29
N ASP A 696 -36.73 -4.81 -1.74
CA ASP A 696 -36.16 -6.14 -1.97
C ASP A 696 -36.19 -6.99 -0.69
N LEU A 697 -35.97 -6.37 0.49
CA LEU A 697 -36.03 -7.05 1.80
C LEU A 697 -37.48 -7.41 2.19
N ILE A 698 -38.45 -6.54 1.89
CA ILE A 698 -39.87 -6.84 2.12
C ILE A 698 -40.28 -8.04 1.27
N GLU A 699 -39.96 -8.01 -0.02
CA GLU A 699 -40.27 -9.10 -0.96
C GLU A 699 -39.63 -10.43 -0.51
N ALA A 700 -38.35 -10.42 -0.15
CA ALA A 700 -37.65 -11.61 0.35
C ALA A 700 -38.27 -12.16 1.65
N TYR A 701 -38.66 -11.29 2.59
CA TYR A 701 -39.36 -11.69 3.81
C TYR A 701 -40.71 -12.34 3.49
N THR A 702 -41.50 -11.75 2.57
CA THR A 702 -42.81 -12.29 2.18
C THR A 702 -42.73 -13.62 1.43
N ALA A 703 -41.57 -13.94 0.85
CA ALA A 703 -41.31 -15.22 0.19
C ALA A 703 -40.93 -16.34 1.19
N LEU A 704 -40.68 -16.03 2.46
CA LEU A 704 -40.45 -17.04 3.49
C LEU A 704 -41.72 -17.84 3.75
N ASN A 705 -41.57 -19.11 4.13
CA ASN A 705 -42.72 -19.90 4.55
C ASN A 705 -43.34 -19.31 5.85
N PRO A 706 -44.63 -19.55 6.13
CA PRO A 706 -45.32 -18.95 7.28
C PRO A 706 -44.72 -19.31 8.66
N GLU A 707 -44.02 -20.43 8.76
CA GLU A 707 -43.33 -20.82 10.01
C GLU A 707 -42.09 -19.95 10.26
N LEU A 708 -41.27 -19.73 9.24
CA LEU A 708 -40.07 -18.91 9.32
C LEU A 708 -40.41 -17.42 9.45
N ALA A 709 -41.42 -16.93 8.71
CA ALA A 709 -41.86 -15.54 8.80
C ALA A 709 -42.31 -15.17 10.23
N ARG A 710 -43.01 -16.07 10.94
CA ARG A 710 -43.41 -15.87 12.35
C ARG A 710 -42.23 -15.78 13.32
N ARG A 711 -41.07 -16.32 12.95
CA ARG A 711 -39.83 -16.29 13.75
C ARG A 711 -38.93 -15.11 13.38
N ALA A 712 -39.40 -14.18 12.54
CA ALA A 712 -38.62 -13.02 12.12
C ALA A 712 -39.41 -11.69 12.27
N ALA A 713 -38.67 -10.59 12.32
CA ALA A 713 -39.18 -9.22 12.26
C ALA A 713 -38.24 -8.34 11.43
N ILE A 714 -38.80 -7.40 10.68
CA ILE A 714 -38.07 -6.51 9.76
C ILE A 714 -38.15 -5.07 10.27
N PHE A 715 -37.00 -4.41 10.42
CA PHE A 715 -36.92 -2.99 10.78
C PHE A 715 -36.24 -2.19 9.68
N LEU A 716 -36.96 -1.23 9.11
CA LEU A 716 -36.47 -0.30 8.09
C LEU A 716 -36.33 1.08 8.74
N VAL A 717 -35.10 1.49 9.05
CA VAL A 717 -34.81 2.69 9.86
C VAL A 717 -34.24 3.81 8.98
N GLY A 718 -34.93 4.96 8.96
CA GLY A 718 -34.50 6.12 8.17
C GLY A 718 -35.53 6.61 7.16
N ASP A 719 -36.83 6.46 7.46
CA ASP A 719 -37.89 6.92 6.57
C ASP A 719 -37.98 8.45 6.49
N ARG A 720 -38.20 8.95 5.28
CA ARG A 720 -38.51 10.35 4.97
C ARG A 720 -39.62 10.37 3.92
N PRO A 721 -40.57 11.32 3.97
CA PRO A 721 -41.62 11.43 2.96
C PRO A 721 -41.05 11.53 1.55
N GLY A 722 -41.58 10.71 0.63
CA GLY A 722 -41.19 10.70 -0.77
C GLY A 722 -41.91 9.60 -1.56
N ASP A 723 -41.74 9.59 -2.88
CA ASP A 723 -42.44 8.65 -3.76
C ASP A 723 -42.12 7.18 -3.43
N TYR A 724 -40.84 6.88 -3.21
CA TYR A 724 -40.40 5.52 -2.86
C TYR A 724 -40.90 5.09 -1.47
N SER A 725 -40.90 6.00 -0.49
CA SER A 725 -41.47 5.75 0.85
C SER A 725 -42.97 5.44 0.72
N SER A 726 -43.71 6.24 -0.06
CA SER A 726 -45.14 6.03 -0.30
C SER A 726 -45.42 4.67 -0.95
N GLN A 727 -44.61 4.28 -1.94
CA GLN A 727 -44.69 2.96 -2.57
C GLN A 727 -44.43 1.83 -1.55
N LEU A 728 -43.40 1.97 -0.72
CA LEU A 728 -43.04 1.00 0.31
C LEU A 728 -44.16 0.81 1.33
N HIS A 729 -44.75 1.90 1.83
CA HIS A 729 -45.90 1.85 2.75
C HIS A 729 -47.13 1.21 2.11
N ASN A 730 -47.39 1.48 0.82
CA ASN A 730 -48.47 0.82 0.08
C ASN A 730 -48.27 -0.70 -0.01
N ILE A 731 -47.05 -1.15 -0.34
CA ILE A 731 -46.71 -2.58 -0.38
C ILE A 731 -46.99 -3.23 0.97
N ILE A 732 -46.54 -2.63 2.08
CA ILE A 732 -46.74 -3.19 3.43
C ILE A 732 -48.22 -3.27 3.80
N ARG A 733 -48.99 -2.22 3.49
CA ARG A 733 -50.43 -2.18 3.78
C ARG A 733 -51.21 -3.28 3.04
N ASP A 734 -50.78 -3.63 1.85
CA ASP A 734 -51.47 -4.60 0.99
C ASP A 734 -51.10 -6.07 1.35
N LEU A 735 -50.20 -6.29 2.32
CA LEU A 735 -49.83 -7.63 2.83
C LEU A 735 -50.83 -8.16 3.90
N PRO A 736 -50.95 -9.49 4.05
CA PRO A 736 -51.69 -10.09 5.17
C PRO A 736 -51.22 -9.58 6.54
N GLU A 737 -52.14 -9.43 7.49
CA GLU A 737 -51.88 -8.87 8.82
C GLU A 737 -50.77 -9.63 9.57
N GLU A 738 -50.67 -10.95 9.38
CA GLU A 738 -49.65 -11.78 10.00
C GLU A 738 -48.23 -11.44 9.53
N LEU A 739 -48.08 -10.86 8.34
CA LEU A 739 -46.80 -10.41 7.78
C LEU A 739 -46.56 -8.92 8.01
N SER A 740 -47.57 -8.07 7.73
CA SER A 740 -47.44 -6.62 7.82
C SER A 740 -47.18 -6.13 9.26
N SER A 741 -47.76 -6.81 10.26
CA SER A 741 -47.53 -6.52 11.69
C SER A 741 -46.08 -6.73 12.16
N ARG A 742 -45.24 -7.39 11.35
CA ARG A 742 -43.83 -7.70 11.63
C ARG A 742 -42.84 -6.85 10.84
N ILE A 743 -43.34 -5.92 10.01
CA ILE A 743 -42.51 -4.99 9.24
C ILE A 743 -42.68 -3.59 9.83
N HIS A 744 -41.60 -3.05 10.36
CA HIS A 744 -41.59 -1.78 11.08
C HIS A 744 -40.81 -0.74 10.29
N VAL A 745 -41.49 0.31 9.83
CA VAL A 745 -40.88 1.46 9.15
C VAL A 745 -40.68 2.58 10.17
N ILE A 746 -39.42 2.92 10.44
CA ILE A 746 -39.04 3.89 11.46
C ILE A 746 -38.58 5.18 10.78
N PRO A 747 -39.14 6.34 11.16
CA PRO A 747 -38.65 7.65 10.70
C PRO A 747 -37.17 7.84 10.99
N GLU A 748 -36.54 8.78 10.28
CA GLU A 748 -35.18 9.22 10.62
C GLU A 748 -35.05 9.54 12.12
N THR A 749 -34.06 8.92 12.77
CA THR A 749 -33.94 8.93 14.23
C THR A 749 -32.48 8.93 14.69
N PRO A 750 -32.12 9.67 15.76
CA PRO A 750 -30.81 9.55 16.39
C PRO A 750 -30.61 8.20 17.11
N ALA A 751 -31.68 7.43 17.33
CA ALA A 751 -31.63 6.13 18.00
C ALA A 751 -31.25 4.95 17.09
N ALA A 752 -30.78 5.20 15.86
CA ALA A 752 -30.43 4.15 14.89
C ALA A 752 -29.50 3.06 15.46
N ARG A 753 -28.58 3.43 16.38
CA ARG A 753 -27.70 2.48 17.07
C ARG A 753 -28.44 1.50 17.96
N SER A 754 -29.51 1.93 18.64
CA SER A 754 -30.34 1.05 19.47
C SER A 754 -31.01 -0.03 18.63
N TYR A 755 -31.44 0.30 17.41
CA TYR A 755 -31.95 -0.71 16.48
C TYR A 755 -30.87 -1.72 16.07
N LEU A 756 -29.64 -1.28 15.78
CA LEU A 756 -28.53 -2.20 15.50
C LEU A 756 -28.27 -3.13 16.69
N VAL A 757 -28.18 -2.59 17.92
CA VAL A 757 -27.91 -3.39 19.13
C VAL A 757 -29.04 -4.39 19.43
N GLY A 758 -30.30 -4.05 19.14
CA GLY A 758 -31.44 -4.96 19.30
C GLY A 758 -31.57 -6.03 18.20
N SER A 759 -30.82 -5.89 17.10
CA SER A 759 -30.93 -6.76 15.91
C SER A 759 -30.17 -8.07 16.02
N ASP A 760 -30.56 -9.06 15.21
CA ASP A 760 -29.84 -10.33 15.07
C ASP A 760 -29.03 -10.38 13.76
N VAL A 761 -29.49 -9.70 12.72
CA VAL A 761 -28.84 -9.63 11.40
C VAL A 761 -28.99 -8.22 10.83
N PHE A 762 -27.90 -7.68 10.27
CA PHE A 762 -27.96 -6.46 9.49
C PHE A 762 -28.15 -6.78 8.00
N VAL A 763 -29.06 -6.05 7.34
CA VAL A 763 -29.31 -6.17 5.91
C VAL A 763 -28.98 -4.86 5.19
N CYS A 764 -28.09 -4.93 4.20
CA CYS A 764 -27.85 -3.83 3.27
C CYS A 764 -28.25 -4.24 1.85
N SER A 765 -29.43 -3.80 1.43
CA SER A 765 -30.08 -4.16 0.15
C SER A 765 -29.82 -3.14 -0.97
N SER A 766 -28.70 -2.41 -0.90
CA SER A 766 -28.47 -1.27 -1.77
C SER A 766 -28.13 -1.69 -3.21
N ARG A 767 -28.69 -0.98 -4.19
CA ARG A 767 -28.42 -1.23 -5.62
C ARG A 767 -27.14 -0.53 -6.09
N VAL A 768 -26.80 0.60 -5.46
CA VAL A 768 -25.59 1.38 -5.77
C VAL A 768 -25.07 2.01 -4.48
N GLU A 769 -23.81 1.75 -4.12
CA GLU A 769 -23.12 2.36 -2.98
C GLU A 769 -21.65 2.55 -3.29
N SER A 770 -21.01 3.62 -2.84
CA SER A 770 -19.54 3.73 -2.98
C SER A 770 -18.85 3.04 -1.82
N TYR A 771 -19.07 3.50 -0.60
CA TYR A 771 -18.46 2.91 0.59
C TYR A 771 -19.34 3.20 1.82
N PRO A 772 -20.41 2.41 2.03
CA PRO A 772 -21.47 2.75 2.98
C PRO A 772 -20.97 2.66 4.43
N ARG A 773 -21.20 3.74 5.19
CA ARG A 773 -20.82 3.83 6.60
C ARG A 773 -21.59 2.84 7.48
N VAL A 774 -22.86 2.63 7.16
CA VAL A 774 -23.75 1.76 7.94
C VAL A 774 -23.29 0.30 7.99
N THR A 775 -22.62 -0.17 6.93
CA THR A 775 -22.01 -1.51 6.92
C THR A 775 -20.88 -1.61 7.96
N LEU A 776 -20.08 -0.55 8.11
CA LEU A 776 -19.04 -0.47 9.14
C LEU A 776 -19.66 -0.39 10.54
N GLU A 777 -20.72 0.41 10.71
CA GLU A 777 -21.46 0.53 11.98
C GLU A 777 -22.08 -0.80 12.42
N ALA A 778 -22.67 -1.55 11.48
CA ALA A 778 -23.22 -2.87 11.75
C ALA A 778 -22.14 -3.88 12.17
N MET A 779 -20.99 -3.89 11.49
CA MET A 779 -19.87 -4.75 11.87
C MET A 779 -19.29 -4.36 13.24
N ALA A 780 -19.21 -3.06 13.55
CA ALA A 780 -18.78 -2.56 14.86
C ALA A 780 -19.75 -2.95 15.99
N ALA A 781 -21.05 -2.99 15.69
CA ALA A 781 -22.08 -3.52 16.60
C ALA A 781 -21.97 -5.05 16.78
N GLY A 782 -21.14 -5.74 15.98
CA GLY A 782 -20.96 -7.19 16.02
C GLY A 782 -22.10 -7.96 15.35
N LEU A 783 -22.81 -7.36 14.39
CA LEU A 783 -23.88 -8.04 13.67
C LEU A 783 -23.34 -8.85 12.49
N PRO A 784 -23.87 -10.06 12.23
CA PRO A 784 -23.67 -10.74 10.96
C PRO A 784 -24.42 -9.98 9.85
N LEU A 785 -23.94 -10.08 8.61
CA LEU A 785 -24.47 -9.30 7.49
C LEU A 785 -25.09 -10.18 6.40
N ILE A 786 -26.19 -9.69 5.82
CA ILE A 786 -26.63 -10.06 4.48
C ILE A 786 -26.59 -8.80 3.64
N SER A 787 -25.89 -8.80 2.51
CA SER A 787 -25.76 -7.59 1.71
C SER A 787 -25.66 -7.85 0.22
N THR A 788 -26.10 -6.87 -0.56
CA THR A 788 -25.74 -6.79 -1.98
C THR A 788 -24.22 -6.63 -2.12
N GLY A 789 -23.59 -7.38 -3.02
CA GLY A 789 -22.17 -7.21 -3.33
C GLY A 789 -21.87 -6.03 -4.25
N VAL A 790 -22.49 -4.86 -4.13
CA VAL A 790 -22.26 -3.77 -5.09
C VAL A 790 -21.05 -2.92 -4.71
N TRP A 791 -20.20 -2.61 -5.71
CA TRP A 791 -19.12 -1.64 -5.60
C TRP A 791 -18.26 -1.84 -4.33
N GLY A 792 -18.11 -0.81 -3.48
CA GLY A 792 -17.24 -0.89 -2.31
C GLY A 792 -17.77 -1.71 -1.14
N ILE A 793 -18.99 -2.26 -1.19
CA ILE A 793 -19.44 -3.24 -0.18
C ILE A 793 -18.55 -4.49 -0.25
N ARG A 794 -18.19 -4.96 -1.46
CA ARG A 794 -17.26 -6.09 -1.65
C ARG A 794 -15.89 -5.84 -1.04
N GLU A 795 -15.54 -4.59 -0.83
CA GLU A 795 -14.27 -4.16 -0.24
C GLU A 795 -14.35 -4.04 1.29
N GLN A 796 -15.55 -4.06 1.88
CA GLN A 796 -15.78 -3.95 3.33
C GLN A 796 -15.99 -5.30 4.02
N VAL A 797 -16.65 -6.25 3.36
CA VAL A 797 -17.04 -7.52 3.97
C VAL A 797 -16.31 -8.71 3.36
N ARG A 798 -16.33 -9.86 4.05
CA ARG A 798 -15.77 -11.12 3.57
C ARG A 798 -16.91 -12.11 3.33
N LYS A 799 -17.12 -12.46 2.05
CA LYS A 799 -18.17 -13.39 1.61
C LYS A 799 -18.02 -14.74 2.34
N ASP A 800 -19.13 -15.24 2.86
CA ASP A 800 -19.24 -16.52 3.57
C ASP A 800 -18.36 -16.62 4.84
N TYR A 801 -17.85 -15.48 5.33
CA TYR A 801 -17.06 -15.39 6.56
C TYR A 801 -17.77 -14.58 7.64
N ASN A 802 -18.14 -13.34 7.33
CA ASN A 802 -18.95 -12.47 8.18
C ASN A 802 -20.20 -11.91 7.47
N ALA A 803 -20.28 -12.09 6.14
CA ALA A 803 -21.40 -11.62 5.33
C ALA A 803 -21.81 -12.64 4.28
N PHE A 804 -23.12 -12.80 4.08
CA PHE A 804 -23.66 -13.37 2.84
C PHE A 804 -23.84 -12.27 1.79
N LEU A 805 -23.41 -12.56 0.56
CA LEU A 805 -23.56 -11.66 -0.57
C LEU A 805 -24.54 -12.19 -1.60
N TYR A 806 -25.46 -11.33 -2.04
CA TYR A 806 -26.41 -11.60 -3.13
C TYR A 806 -26.36 -10.48 -4.20
N GLU A 807 -26.96 -10.71 -5.37
CA GLU A 807 -27.04 -9.72 -6.44
C GLU A 807 -28.26 -8.79 -6.24
N PRO A 808 -28.18 -7.48 -6.54
CA PRO A 808 -29.31 -6.56 -6.39
C PRO A 808 -30.57 -7.02 -7.14
N GLY A 809 -31.73 -6.98 -6.47
CA GLY A 809 -32.99 -7.48 -7.02
C GLY A 809 -33.19 -9.00 -6.95
N ASP A 810 -32.19 -9.79 -6.56
CA ASP A 810 -32.35 -11.24 -6.34
C ASP A 810 -32.96 -11.51 -4.94
N THR A 811 -34.26 -11.29 -4.83
CA THR A 811 -35.01 -11.49 -3.59
C THR A 811 -35.10 -12.95 -3.16
N GLY A 812 -34.93 -13.91 -4.10
CA GLY A 812 -34.88 -15.34 -3.81
C GLY A 812 -33.60 -15.76 -3.08
N ALA A 813 -32.45 -15.25 -3.53
CA ALA A 813 -31.18 -15.44 -2.82
C ALA A 813 -31.21 -14.77 -1.44
N LEU A 814 -31.74 -13.54 -1.35
CA LEU A 814 -31.92 -12.84 -0.08
C LEU A 814 -32.80 -13.66 0.89
N ALA A 815 -33.94 -14.18 0.44
CA ALA A 815 -34.82 -15.03 1.26
C ALA A 815 -34.12 -16.30 1.73
N THR A 816 -33.27 -16.90 0.89
CA THR A 816 -32.47 -18.08 1.24
C THR A 816 -31.47 -17.76 2.35
N HIS A 817 -30.74 -16.64 2.25
CA HIS A 817 -29.83 -16.21 3.31
C HIS A 817 -30.55 -15.86 4.61
N MET A 818 -31.73 -15.22 4.52
CA MET A 818 -32.57 -14.98 5.70
C MET A 818 -33.00 -16.28 6.37
N LYS A 819 -33.43 -17.28 5.59
CA LYS A 819 -33.77 -18.61 6.10
C LYS A 819 -32.61 -19.27 6.83
N ASN A 820 -31.40 -19.23 6.26
CA ASN A 820 -30.21 -19.80 6.90
C ASN A 820 -29.93 -19.08 8.22
N MET A 821 -29.95 -17.75 8.21
CA MET A 821 -29.77 -16.95 9.42
C MET A 821 -30.86 -17.25 10.46
N ILE A 822 -32.12 -17.52 10.11
CA ILE A 822 -33.16 -17.89 11.09
C ILE A 822 -32.91 -19.28 11.69
N ASN A 823 -32.51 -20.25 10.88
CA ASN A 823 -32.43 -21.66 11.27
C ASN A 823 -31.11 -22.05 11.94
N GLU A 824 -30.03 -21.29 11.75
CA GLU A 824 -28.69 -21.65 12.22
C GLU A 824 -28.13 -20.61 13.21
N PRO A 825 -28.51 -20.64 14.51
CA PRO A 825 -28.01 -19.71 15.52
C PRO A 825 -26.48 -19.75 15.71
N GLU A 826 -25.88 -20.92 15.54
CA GLU A 826 -24.42 -21.09 15.62
C GLU A 826 -23.72 -20.32 14.49
N MET A 827 -24.25 -20.38 13.27
CA MET A 827 -23.75 -19.60 12.13
C MET A 827 -23.89 -18.10 12.38
N ARG A 828 -25.05 -17.64 12.90
CA ARG A 828 -25.23 -16.22 13.28
C ARG A 828 -24.17 -15.77 14.27
N THR A 829 -23.95 -16.56 15.32
CA THR A 829 -22.97 -16.27 16.37
C THR A 829 -21.54 -16.26 15.83
N LEU A 830 -21.23 -17.16 14.91
CA LEU A 830 -19.93 -17.22 14.24
C LEU A 830 -19.67 -16.00 13.34
N PHE A 831 -20.64 -15.60 12.53
CA PHE A 831 -20.50 -14.42 11.66
C PHE A 831 -20.45 -13.13 12.49
N ALA A 832 -21.23 -13.05 13.57
CA ALA A 832 -21.21 -11.95 14.54
C ALA A 832 -19.82 -11.78 15.17
N SER A 833 -19.23 -12.87 15.67
CA SER A 833 -17.91 -12.83 16.31
C SER A 833 -16.78 -12.44 15.36
N ARG A 834 -16.95 -12.68 14.06
CA ARG A 834 -16.01 -12.32 12.99
C ARG A 834 -16.17 -10.88 12.48
N SER A 835 -17.31 -10.24 12.70
CA SER A 835 -17.60 -8.92 12.13
C SER A 835 -16.76 -7.80 12.75
N LYS A 836 -16.55 -7.82 14.07
CA LYS A 836 -15.68 -6.84 14.75
C LYS A 836 -14.22 -6.93 14.26
N PRO A 837 -13.58 -8.12 14.20
CA PRO A 837 -12.25 -8.27 13.59
C PRO A 837 -12.16 -7.74 12.16
N VAL A 838 -13.14 -8.05 11.29
CA VAL A 838 -13.17 -7.54 9.91
C VAL A 838 -13.24 -6.02 9.89
N PHE A 839 -14.12 -5.41 10.69
CA PHE A 839 -14.20 -3.95 10.79
C PHE A 839 -12.88 -3.33 11.25
N GLN A 840 -12.26 -3.90 12.29
CA GLN A 840 -11.01 -3.41 12.85
C GLN A 840 -9.82 -3.60 11.90
N SER A 841 -9.86 -4.58 10.99
CA SER A 841 -8.81 -4.79 9.98
C SER A 841 -8.89 -3.81 8.80
N LEU A 842 -9.96 -3.03 8.67
CA LEU A 842 -10.08 -1.98 7.66
C LEU A 842 -9.40 -0.69 8.11
N PRO A 843 -9.01 0.20 7.18
CA PRO A 843 -8.50 1.53 7.51
C PRO A 843 -9.50 2.33 8.36
N ASP A 844 -9.05 2.85 9.50
CA ASP A 844 -9.86 3.59 10.46
C ASP A 844 -9.89 5.11 10.19
N PHE A 845 -10.56 5.86 11.07
CA PHE A 845 -10.63 7.31 10.96
C PHE A 845 -9.25 8.00 11.08
N ALA A 846 -8.34 7.47 11.91
CA ALA A 846 -7.00 8.05 12.05
C ALA A 846 -6.23 7.92 10.74
N PHE A 847 -6.26 6.74 10.11
CA PHE A 847 -5.68 6.52 8.79
C PHE A 847 -6.28 7.45 7.73
N MET A 848 -7.61 7.58 7.68
CA MET A 848 -8.28 8.50 6.76
C MET A 848 -7.82 9.95 6.99
N ARG A 849 -7.89 10.44 8.22
CA ARG A 849 -7.48 11.81 8.59
C ARG A 849 -6.02 12.07 8.22
N ASP A 850 -5.12 11.15 8.54
CA ASP A 850 -3.68 11.34 8.31
C ASP A 850 -3.34 11.27 6.82
N SER A 851 -4.05 10.44 6.05
CA SER A 851 -3.95 10.42 4.58
C SER A 851 -4.36 11.77 3.98
N TYR A 852 -5.47 12.36 4.44
CA TYR A 852 -5.89 13.69 4.00
C TYR A 852 -4.92 14.80 4.46
N ARG A 853 -4.39 14.70 5.68
CA ARG A 853 -3.35 15.63 6.19
C ARG A 853 -2.14 15.65 5.26
N VAL A 854 -1.66 14.47 4.86
CA VAL A 854 -0.52 14.35 3.93
C VAL A 854 -0.86 15.04 2.61
N ILE A 855 -1.94 14.66 1.92
CA ILE A 855 -2.23 15.24 0.60
C ILE A 855 -2.55 16.75 0.64
N ILE A 856 -3.15 17.26 1.73
CA ILE A 856 -3.36 18.71 1.91
C ILE A 856 -2.00 19.41 2.06
N SER A 857 -1.11 18.83 2.86
CA SER A 857 0.23 19.38 3.07
C SER A 857 1.07 19.39 1.80
N GLU A 858 1.02 18.33 1.01
CA GLU A 858 1.65 18.27 -0.32
C GLU A 858 1.02 19.28 -1.29
N ALA A 859 -0.31 19.45 -1.25
CA ALA A 859 -1.04 20.37 -2.12
C ALA A 859 -0.65 21.84 -1.87
N VAL A 860 -0.42 22.24 -0.61
CA VAL A 860 0.07 23.59 -0.28
C VAL A 860 1.42 23.88 -0.94
N GLY A 861 2.29 22.87 -1.03
CA GLY A 861 3.61 22.97 -1.64
C GLY A 861 3.60 23.12 -3.17
N THR A 862 2.45 23.03 -3.84
CA THR A 862 2.36 23.22 -5.31
C THR A 862 2.16 24.67 -5.73
N ARG A 863 2.02 25.60 -4.77
CA ARG A 863 1.69 26.99 -5.02
C ARG A 863 2.84 27.81 -5.61
#